data_AF-A0A813RQF2-F1
#
_entry.id   AF-A0A813RQF2-F1
#
_cell.length_a   1.000
_cell.length_b   1.000
_cell.length_c   1.000
_cell.angle_alpha   90.00
_cell.angle_beta   90.00
_cell.angle_gamma   90.00
#
_symmetry.space_group_name_H-M   'P 1'
#
loop_
_entity.id
_entity.type
_entity.pdbx_description
1 polymer ?
#
loop_
_entity_poly.entity_id
_entity_poly.type
_entity_poly.pdbx_seq_one_letter_code
_entity_poly.pdbx_strand_id
1 'polypeptide(L)'
;MSVRSTLFLRIQHRSRMFIPTAYEVPRSSKSKSQKLLQDTGYVHNVEAGLPCLLPLGKRVLLKMETLIRNEMNSVGGQELFLSAIGKKNIWEKSDRWHLMNTELFKFKDGADDEYCLSPEAITRLVSTVCKTLPQTSYPLLLYQITWKYRNEMHFRHGLLRTKEFLMKDLYSFHLNEENAKKIYDDICSAYERIFKQLNVPFIKVAANSGMMGGTINHEYLTPCDIGEDTILLCSKYTKLFDAIISGTESSTTDTNDQINYLTMGCYGIGLTRLMATIVELSKHSEQIRWPKAILPYKVVLIPPKKGSNEEPLVNDKISELLETVESKDEWFIDDRTQFSIGQRLIESKKMGIPIVIIFGKRAVEKGLYETYMSLPKISIPYTAAAVGGVALAYYGTRAYRSKIEKLYDDGIDLEHQTVEIDPVEKIRRCTFYKNDDIYSEYKKIYPDVKSLADMLYHGHLISNNGPCIGIIEVDEKQKNSPLDPSTPIQWLPYSRVLENVRCIGSYLLDSGVIPNESKVGIMSLNRPEWAYVEHACYMYSFIVVSLYTTYDSQTLLKLLKRTQTDVLVVDNLDRVKSIMNELFQNGVKLIISMDQINSLQTNIQSLDHVMTEGKKNIRSCHKPDPDSIASFIFTSGTTGEPKIAMLSHANILATIKASIDRRRRANLESTCEDRHCSFLPMAHLYERLILCDAFLQGSQVAFCPQPEKLFEYYQVIKPTRICMVPRILNKVYDAIYAEVNKSKVKRFLIQQALNNDKPTFLSKIIFRKVKRLFGNHVYTMLTGSAPITPDVLHFFRIALNIPIVEGYGQTESSGAGSVMHVTDLTAGTVGTPFPCLELKLVDVEGTNYRKDNNQGEVCLRGPVVFKGYYGDDAKTRETIDEDGWLHTGDIGEWTINGTLRIIDRCKHIFKLNQGEYIAPERLEEIYIRSPWIAQVYVDGKSTESHCVAVVIPDEEYVKRTFDKDKSFDDLCLNDAKLKQTILNDLQRLAKEHKLKYYESIKNIHLHPHLFSQGDGFITDTFKTRRQAVRKHFQNVIDQLYSNQVKSIKPIELSKL
;
A
#
# COMPACT_ATOMS: atom_id res chain seq x y z
N MET A 1 -2.09 20.34 37.66
CA MET A 1 -0.94 21.28 37.72
C MET A 1 0.25 20.67 36.99
N SER A 2 0.55 21.12 35.77
CA SER A 2 1.80 20.78 35.07
C SER A 2 2.63 22.05 35.03
N VAL A 3 3.44 22.25 36.07
CA VAL A 3 4.54 23.20 36.04
C VAL A 3 5.50 22.71 34.95
N ARG A 4 5.36 23.24 33.73
CA ARG A 4 6.46 23.31 32.78
C ARG A 4 7.48 24.26 33.41
N SER A 5 8.27 23.75 34.34
CA SER A 5 9.48 24.43 34.76
C SER A 5 10.39 24.41 33.54
N THR A 6 10.58 25.60 32.98
CA THR A 6 11.56 25.92 31.95
C THR A 6 12.97 25.77 32.55
N LEU A 7 13.34 24.56 32.96
CA LEU A 7 14.74 24.18 33.09
C LEU A 7 15.27 24.22 31.66
N PHE A 8 16.13 25.20 31.37
CA PHE A 8 16.91 25.24 30.14
C PHE A 8 17.66 23.91 30.01
N LEU A 9 17.08 22.93 29.31
CA LEU A 9 17.69 21.64 29.07
C LEU A 9 18.89 21.88 28.15
N ARG A 10 20.09 21.92 28.75
CA ARG A 10 21.36 22.03 28.03
C ARG A 10 21.66 20.70 27.35
N ILE A 11 22.14 20.79 26.10
CA ILE A 11 22.64 19.64 25.36
C ILE A 11 23.86 19.08 26.10
N GLN A 12 23.91 17.76 26.25
CA GLN A 12 24.97 17.08 26.97
C GLN A 12 26.23 16.98 26.11
N HIS A 13 27.39 17.14 26.75
CA HIS A 13 28.70 17.00 26.13
C HIS A 13 29.33 15.69 26.58
N ARG A 14 29.78 14.86 25.64
CA ARG A 14 30.30 13.52 25.90
C ARG A 14 31.50 13.51 26.85
N SER A 15 32.32 14.56 26.84
CA SER A 15 33.44 14.76 27.78
C SER A 15 32.99 14.93 29.24
N ARG A 16 31.76 15.40 29.47
CA ARG A 16 31.16 15.64 30.80
C ARG A 16 30.18 14.55 31.21
N MET A 17 29.85 13.62 30.31
CA MET A 17 28.97 12.50 30.60
C MET A 17 29.73 11.42 31.38
N PHE A 18 29.13 10.93 32.47
CA PHE A 18 29.64 9.80 33.23
C PHE A 18 29.36 8.48 32.49
N ILE A 19 30.26 8.14 31.56
CA ILE A 19 30.23 6.90 30.77
C ILE A 19 31.65 6.28 30.84
N PRO A 20 32.01 5.65 31.97
CA PRO A 20 33.27 4.91 32.10
C PRO A 20 33.22 3.70 31.17
N THR A 21 34.09 3.66 30.16
CA THR A 21 34.29 2.49 29.30
C THR A 21 35.21 1.51 30.03
N ALA A 22 34.74 0.29 30.31
CA ALA A 22 35.53 -0.72 31.00
C ALA A 22 36.71 -1.19 30.15
N TYR A 23 37.90 -1.31 30.75
CA TYR A 23 39.10 -1.86 30.08
C TYR A 23 39.22 -3.39 30.19
N GLU A 24 38.50 -4.03 31.13
CA GLU A 24 38.55 -5.48 31.32
C GLU A 24 37.17 -6.05 31.67
N VAL A 25 36.52 -6.70 30.70
CA VAL A 25 35.42 -7.62 30.95
C VAL A 25 36.05 -9.01 31.17
N PRO A 26 35.63 -9.80 32.17
CA PRO A 26 36.17 -11.15 32.37
C PRO A 26 36.04 -11.95 31.07
N ARG A 27 37.17 -12.50 30.57
CA ARG A 27 37.28 -13.23 29.29
C ARG A 27 36.34 -14.44 29.15
N SER A 28 35.53 -14.76 30.16
CA SER A 28 34.69 -15.95 30.27
C SER A 28 33.17 -15.71 30.19
N SER A 29 32.67 -14.48 30.04
CA SER A 29 31.20 -14.28 29.96
C SER A 29 30.63 -14.65 28.58
N LYS A 30 29.68 -15.59 28.56
CA LYS A 30 28.90 -16.01 27.37
C LYS A 30 27.76 -15.05 27.00
N SER A 31 27.39 -14.10 27.89
CA SER A 31 26.26 -13.19 27.66
C SER A 31 26.68 -11.93 26.91
N LYS A 32 26.04 -11.69 25.78
CA LYS A 32 26.28 -10.52 24.95
C LYS A 32 25.78 -9.24 25.60
N SER A 33 24.60 -9.28 26.22
CA SER A 33 24.01 -8.12 26.90
C SER A 33 24.88 -7.63 28.03
N GLN A 34 25.43 -8.54 28.84
CA GLN A 34 26.36 -8.19 29.91
C GLN A 34 27.58 -7.45 29.35
N LYS A 35 28.23 -8.00 28.32
CA LYS A 35 29.41 -7.39 27.69
C LYS A 35 29.09 -6.01 27.12
N LEU A 36 28.09 -5.90 26.25
CA LEU A 36 27.78 -4.66 25.56
C LEU A 36 27.32 -3.54 26.51
N LEU A 37 26.50 -3.86 27.52
CA LEU A 37 26.03 -2.87 28.49
C LEU A 37 27.16 -2.32 29.37
N GLN A 38 28.19 -3.14 29.65
CA GLN A 38 29.38 -2.71 30.37
C GLN A 38 30.34 -1.90 29.48
N ASP A 39 30.65 -2.42 28.28
CA ASP A 39 31.56 -1.78 27.32
C ASP A 39 31.09 -0.37 26.93
N THR A 40 29.78 -0.16 26.88
CA THR A 40 29.18 1.11 26.46
C THR A 40 28.76 2.01 27.63
N GLY A 41 29.05 1.61 28.87
CA GLY A 41 28.80 2.40 30.08
C GLY A 41 27.31 2.63 30.38
N TYR A 42 26.46 1.63 30.11
CA TYR A 42 25.07 1.60 30.57
C TYR A 42 24.96 0.98 31.96
N VAL A 43 25.80 -0.02 32.25
CA VAL A 43 25.82 -0.77 33.51
C VAL A 43 27.27 -0.90 33.98
N HIS A 44 27.49 -0.80 35.28
CA HIS A 44 28.75 -1.13 35.92
C HIS A 44 28.49 -2.05 37.10
N ASN A 45 29.21 -3.17 37.21
CA ASN A 45 29.03 -4.07 38.34
C ASN A 45 30.04 -3.68 39.44
N VAL A 46 29.53 -3.28 40.60
CA VAL A 46 30.38 -3.00 41.77
C VAL A 46 30.80 -4.31 42.43
N GLU A 47 29.85 -5.24 42.54
CA GLU A 47 30.09 -6.60 43.00
C GLU A 47 29.27 -7.59 42.16
N ALA A 48 29.59 -8.87 42.28
CA ALA A 48 28.91 -9.91 41.53
C ALA A 48 27.45 -10.05 41.99
N GLY A 49 26.52 -9.84 41.05
CA GLY A 49 25.08 -9.81 41.34
C GLY A 49 24.53 -8.46 41.80
N LEU A 50 25.36 -7.40 41.87
CA LEU A 50 24.97 -6.03 42.24
C LEU A 50 25.31 -5.03 41.11
N PRO A 51 24.49 -4.97 40.04
CA PRO A 51 24.70 -4.05 38.94
C PRO A 51 24.26 -2.61 39.27
N CYS A 52 25.11 -1.63 38.97
CA CYS A 52 24.76 -0.22 39.00
C CYS A 52 24.37 0.27 37.60
N LEU A 53 23.16 0.83 37.48
CA LEU A 53 22.73 1.51 36.27
C LEU A 53 23.38 2.90 36.19
N LEU A 54 24.18 3.10 35.15
CA LEU A 54 24.81 4.36 34.85
C LEU A 54 23.82 5.30 34.13
N PRO A 55 24.11 6.60 33.95
CA PRO A 55 23.14 7.56 33.41
C PRO A 55 22.49 7.15 32.09
N LEU A 56 23.24 6.50 31.17
CA LEU A 56 22.66 5.96 29.93
C LEU A 56 21.68 4.82 30.19
N GLY A 57 22.04 3.85 31.05
CA GLY A 57 21.16 2.77 31.47
C GLY A 57 19.91 3.27 32.15
N LYS A 58 20.06 4.21 33.09
CA LYS A 58 18.94 4.88 33.76
C LYS A 58 18.02 5.59 32.77
N ARG A 59 18.56 6.27 31.75
CA ARG A 59 17.75 6.97 30.73
C ARG A 59 16.91 5.99 29.89
N VAL A 60 17.48 4.85 29.49
CA VAL A 60 16.74 3.78 28.81
C VAL A 60 15.64 3.23 29.70
N LEU A 61 15.98 2.94 30.96
CA LEU A 61 15.04 2.40 31.93
C LEU A 61 13.86 3.35 32.17
N LEU A 62 14.11 4.64 32.40
CA LEU A 62 13.05 5.64 32.60
C LEU A 62 12.09 5.71 31.41
N LYS A 63 12.58 5.62 30.17
CA LYS A 63 11.73 5.56 28.98
C LYS A 63 10.90 4.28 28.92
N MET A 64 11.48 3.15 29.34
CA MET A 64 10.75 1.88 29.47
C MET A 64 9.68 1.95 30.56
N GLU A 65 9.98 2.57 31.70
CA GLU A 65 8.98 2.82 32.75
C GLU A 65 7.83 3.69 32.22
N THR A 66 8.11 4.77 31.50
CA THR A 66 7.07 5.60 30.88
C THR A 66 6.19 4.79 29.93
N LEU A 67 6.79 3.93 29.09
CA LEU A 67 6.04 3.05 28.21
C LEU A 67 5.11 2.11 29.00
N ILE A 68 5.64 1.46 30.03
CA ILE A 68 4.87 0.53 30.87
C ILE A 68 3.76 1.26 31.62
N ARG A 69 4.05 2.42 32.23
CA ARG A 69 3.05 3.27 32.90
C ARG A 69 1.90 3.62 31.96
N ASN A 70 2.20 4.02 30.72
CA ASN A 70 1.15 4.36 29.75
C ASN A 70 0.21 3.18 29.47
N GLU A 71 0.74 1.97 29.33
CA GLU A 71 -0.05 0.76 29.07
C GLU A 71 -0.78 0.25 30.33
N MET A 72 -0.21 0.43 31.52
CA MET A 72 -0.91 0.08 32.77
C MET A 72 -2.02 1.09 33.09
N ASN A 73 -1.79 2.38 32.85
CA ASN A 73 -2.79 3.42 33.05
C ASN A 73 -3.95 3.29 32.05
N SER A 74 -3.69 2.83 30.82
CA SER A 74 -4.74 2.68 29.81
C SER A 74 -5.73 1.56 30.14
N VAL A 75 -5.33 0.54 30.90
CA VAL A 75 -6.22 -0.50 31.43
C VAL A 75 -6.83 -0.13 32.80
N GLY A 76 -6.69 1.12 33.23
CA GLY A 76 -7.25 1.62 34.49
C GLY A 76 -6.36 1.39 35.73
N GLY A 77 -5.10 0.98 35.54
CA GLY A 77 -4.13 0.82 36.62
C GLY A 77 -3.72 2.14 37.26
N GLN A 78 -3.54 2.12 38.57
CA GLN A 78 -3.10 3.26 39.38
C GLN A 78 -1.75 2.96 40.03
N GLU A 79 -0.76 3.80 39.77
CA GLU A 79 0.58 3.64 40.36
C GLU A 79 0.58 4.11 41.82
N LEU A 80 1.18 3.31 42.70
CA LEU A 80 1.39 3.64 44.10
C LEU A 80 2.80 3.25 44.54
N PHE A 81 3.18 3.71 45.72
CA PHE A 81 4.47 3.38 46.34
C PHE A 81 4.24 2.50 47.57
N LEU A 82 4.87 1.32 47.62
CA LEU A 82 4.78 0.41 48.77
C LEU A 82 6.09 0.36 49.56
N SER A 83 5.98 0.03 50.84
CA SER A 83 7.15 -0.25 51.69
C SER A 83 7.92 -1.44 51.15
N ALA A 84 9.24 -1.28 51.01
CA ALA A 84 10.16 -2.37 50.72
C ALA A 84 10.42 -3.27 51.95
N ILE A 85 10.02 -2.84 53.15
CA ILE A 85 10.23 -3.57 54.41
C ILE A 85 8.91 -4.18 54.87
N GLY A 86 8.90 -5.48 55.17
CA GLY A 86 7.76 -6.21 55.71
C GLY A 86 8.11 -6.91 57.04
N LYS A 87 7.18 -6.88 58.00
CA LYS A 87 7.36 -7.53 59.31
C LYS A 87 7.11 -9.04 59.22
N LYS A 88 7.89 -9.83 59.96
CA LYS A 88 7.85 -11.31 60.00
C LYS A 88 6.43 -11.89 60.14
N ASN A 89 5.63 -11.33 61.06
CA ASN A 89 4.30 -11.84 61.38
C ASN A 89 3.32 -11.90 60.19
N ILE A 90 3.48 -11.06 59.16
CA ILE A 90 2.64 -11.09 57.96
C ILE A 90 3.01 -12.28 57.06
N TRP A 91 4.30 -12.59 56.99
CA TRP A 91 4.84 -13.66 56.15
C TRP A 91 4.64 -15.04 56.76
N GLU A 92 4.70 -15.14 58.09
CA GLU A 92 4.35 -16.36 58.84
C GLU A 92 2.91 -16.79 58.62
N LYS A 93 1.96 -15.83 58.51
CA LYS A 93 0.55 -16.15 58.22
C LYS A 93 0.33 -16.82 56.86
N SER A 94 1.29 -16.75 55.95
CA SER A 94 1.25 -17.39 54.63
C SER A 94 2.23 -18.55 54.51
N ASP A 95 2.87 -18.97 55.61
CA ASP A 95 3.99 -19.93 55.69
C ASP A 95 5.24 -19.60 54.85
N ARG A 96 5.20 -18.54 54.04
CA ARG A 96 6.29 -18.10 53.16
C ARG A 96 7.56 -17.67 53.91
N TRP A 97 7.45 -17.29 55.17
CA TRP A 97 8.63 -16.94 55.97
C TRP A 97 9.62 -18.12 56.08
N HIS A 98 9.12 -19.35 56.23
CA HIS A 98 9.95 -20.55 56.33
C HIS A 98 10.21 -21.19 54.97
N LEU A 99 9.21 -21.18 54.09
CA LEU A 99 9.31 -21.79 52.77
C LEU A 99 10.28 -21.06 51.83
N MET A 100 10.37 -19.72 51.93
CA MET A 100 11.28 -18.91 51.11
C MET A 100 12.57 -18.52 51.86
N ASN A 101 12.99 -19.32 52.84
CA ASN A 101 14.07 -18.97 53.77
C ASN A 101 15.41 -18.65 53.08
N THR A 102 15.69 -19.26 51.93
CA THR A 102 16.91 -19.06 51.15
C THR A 102 16.84 -17.83 50.22
N GLU A 103 15.65 -17.38 49.85
CA GLU A 103 15.44 -16.33 48.83
C GLU A 103 15.15 -14.94 49.43
N LEU A 104 14.70 -14.88 50.68
CA LEU A 104 14.38 -13.63 51.37
C LEU A 104 15.58 -13.06 52.13
N PHE A 105 15.84 -11.76 51.95
CA PHE A 105 16.73 -11.02 52.85
C PHE A 105 15.99 -10.74 54.16
N LYS A 106 16.48 -11.31 55.27
CA LYS A 106 15.95 -11.14 56.61
C LYS A 106 16.92 -10.32 57.46
N PHE A 107 16.38 -9.42 58.28
CA PHE A 107 17.17 -8.57 59.16
C PHE A 107 16.37 -8.20 60.41
N LYS A 108 17.07 -7.68 61.43
CA LYS A 108 16.47 -7.15 62.65
C LYS A 108 16.64 -5.64 62.70
N ASP A 109 15.67 -4.94 63.29
CA ASP A 109 15.84 -3.53 63.62
C ASP A 109 16.58 -3.34 64.96
N GLY A 110 16.71 -2.08 65.41
CA GLY A 110 17.36 -1.76 66.68
C GLY A 110 16.59 -2.19 67.93
N ALA A 111 15.35 -2.68 67.79
CA ALA A 111 14.51 -3.25 68.84
C ALA A 111 14.42 -4.78 68.75
N ASP A 112 15.30 -5.41 67.96
CA ASP A 112 15.33 -6.86 67.69
C ASP A 112 14.07 -7.42 67.00
N ASP A 113 13.19 -6.56 66.47
CA ASP A 113 12.05 -6.98 65.66
C ASP A 113 12.55 -7.54 64.31
N GLU A 114 11.99 -8.66 63.87
CA GLU A 114 12.38 -9.30 62.61
C GLU A 114 11.58 -8.79 61.41
N TYR A 115 12.32 -8.45 60.35
CA TYR A 115 11.80 -7.96 59.08
C TYR A 115 12.44 -8.69 57.89
N CYS A 116 11.82 -8.52 56.73
CA CYS A 116 12.43 -8.87 55.46
C CYS A 116 12.28 -7.76 54.43
N LEU A 117 13.14 -7.78 53.40
CA LEU A 117 12.88 -7.03 52.18
C LEU A 117 11.71 -7.70 51.44
N SER A 118 10.54 -7.08 51.56
CA SER A 118 9.25 -7.61 51.15
C SER A 118 9.04 -7.46 49.64
N PRO A 119 8.93 -8.56 48.86
CA PRO A 119 8.58 -8.46 47.45
C PRO A 119 7.09 -8.10 47.24
N GLU A 120 6.23 -8.28 48.24
CA GLU A 120 4.77 -8.13 48.14
C GLU A 120 4.17 -7.49 49.43
N ALA A 121 3.87 -6.19 49.38
CA ALA A 121 3.27 -5.44 50.50
C ALA A 121 1.79 -5.05 50.28
N ILE A 122 1.26 -5.32 49.09
CA ILE A 122 -0.06 -4.84 48.64
C ILE A 122 -1.22 -5.51 49.39
N THR A 123 -1.11 -6.81 49.68
CA THR A 123 -2.16 -7.59 50.35
C THR A 123 -2.43 -7.07 51.75
N ARG A 124 -1.41 -6.60 52.46
CA ARG A 124 -1.58 -5.96 53.77
C ARG A 124 -2.29 -4.61 53.67
N LEU A 125 -1.88 -3.76 52.73
CA LEU A 125 -2.51 -2.46 52.48
C LEU A 125 -3.99 -2.64 52.17
N VAL A 126 -4.31 -3.52 51.22
CA VAL A 126 -5.66 -3.86 50.79
C VAL A 126 -6.46 -4.46 51.95
N SER A 127 -5.90 -5.38 52.74
CA SER A 127 -6.60 -5.95 53.92
C SER A 127 -7.04 -4.91 54.96
N THR A 128 -6.36 -3.75 54.99
CA THR A 128 -6.63 -2.68 55.94
C THR A 128 -7.57 -1.64 55.34
N VAL A 129 -7.41 -1.32 54.06
CA VAL A 129 -8.13 -0.23 53.37
C VAL A 129 -9.42 -0.70 52.67
N CYS A 130 -9.50 -1.95 52.20
CA CYS A 130 -10.68 -2.45 51.49
C CYS A 130 -11.94 -2.52 52.36
N LYS A 131 -11.79 -2.60 53.70
CA LYS A 131 -12.93 -2.54 54.63
C LYS A 131 -13.68 -1.20 54.58
N THR A 132 -13.05 -0.15 54.04
CA THR A 132 -13.60 1.21 54.00
C THR A 132 -13.98 1.67 52.58
N LEU A 133 -13.76 0.85 51.55
CA LEU A 133 -14.05 1.21 50.16
C LEU A 133 -15.46 0.76 49.74
N PRO A 134 -16.24 1.60 49.03
CA PRO A 134 -17.54 1.18 48.49
C PRO A 134 -17.37 0.15 47.37
N GLN A 135 -18.38 -0.70 47.16
CA GLN A 135 -18.35 -1.74 46.11
C GLN A 135 -18.14 -1.16 44.70
N THR A 136 -18.56 0.09 44.45
CA THR A 136 -18.35 0.81 43.19
C THR A 136 -16.88 1.13 42.90
N SER A 137 -15.98 0.97 43.89
CA SER A 137 -14.53 1.16 43.68
C SER A 137 -13.84 -0.04 43.03
N TYR A 138 -14.54 -1.16 42.80
CA TYR A 138 -14.00 -2.35 42.14
C TYR A 138 -14.44 -2.40 40.66
N PRO A 139 -13.59 -2.88 39.73
CA PRO A 139 -12.31 -3.52 39.97
C PRO A 139 -11.20 -2.53 40.33
N LEU A 140 -10.41 -2.85 41.35
CA LEU A 140 -9.30 -2.02 41.80
C LEU A 140 -8.00 -2.53 41.20
N LEU A 141 -7.31 -1.69 40.42
CA LEU A 141 -6.06 -2.03 39.74
C LEU A 141 -4.93 -1.17 40.27
N LEU A 142 -4.06 -1.77 41.08
CA LEU A 142 -2.95 -1.06 41.73
C LEU A 142 -1.63 -1.62 41.26
N TYR A 143 -0.69 -0.77 40.87
CA TYR A 143 0.63 -1.20 40.46
C TYR A 143 1.75 -0.35 41.06
N GLN A 144 2.96 -0.89 41.02
CA GLN A 144 4.17 -0.19 41.43
C GLN A 144 5.30 -0.53 40.46
N ILE A 145 6.26 0.37 40.32
CA ILE A 145 7.54 0.09 39.66
C ILE A 145 8.64 0.31 40.72
N THR A 146 9.13 -0.77 41.31
CA THR A 146 10.06 -0.71 42.44
C THR A 146 11.17 -1.76 42.33
N TRP A 147 12.25 -1.52 43.07
CA TRP A 147 13.34 -2.47 43.16
C TRP A 147 12.90 -3.71 43.93
N LYS A 148 13.29 -4.86 43.41
CA LYS A 148 13.08 -6.18 44.01
C LYS A 148 14.40 -6.76 44.44
N TYR A 149 14.36 -7.38 45.60
CA TYR A 149 15.53 -7.98 46.23
C TYR A 149 15.29 -9.48 46.36
N ARG A 150 16.23 -10.27 45.86
CA ARG A 150 16.25 -11.72 46.02
C ARG A 150 17.63 -12.13 46.48
N ASN A 151 17.71 -12.98 47.49
CA ASN A 151 18.98 -13.56 47.94
C ASN A 151 19.43 -14.65 46.98
N GLU A 152 19.71 -14.26 45.73
CA GLU A 152 20.10 -15.12 44.63
C GLU A 152 21.51 -15.67 44.87
N MET A 153 21.61 -16.99 45.05
CA MET A 153 22.89 -17.67 45.28
C MET A 153 23.71 -17.79 43.99
N HIS A 154 23.05 -17.76 42.81
CA HIS A 154 23.70 -17.95 41.52
C HIS A 154 23.48 -16.76 40.58
N PHE A 155 24.27 -15.70 40.74
CA PHE A 155 24.27 -14.56 39.83
C PHE A 155 24.92 -14.93 38.49
N ARG A 156 24.20 -14.72 37.38
CA ARG A 156 24.66 -15.02 36.01
C ARG A 156 24.12 -14.01 34.99
N HIS A 157 24.88 -13.80 33.91
CA HIS A 157 24.44 -13.04 32.73
C HIS A 157 24.02 -11.57 32.99
N GLY A 158 24.71 -10.85 33.89
CA GLY A 158 24.45 -9.43 34.11
C GLY A 158 23.04 -9.17 34.67
N LEU A 159 22.29 -8.21 34.10
CA LEU A 159 20.95 -7.80 34.60
C LEU A 159 19.87 -8.89 34.49
N LEU A 160 20.14 -10.02 33.83
CA LEU A 160 19.16 -11.09 33.69
C LEU A 160 18.95 -11.85 35.01
N ARG A 161 20.01 -12.06 35.82
CA ARG A 161 19.92 -12.77 37.10
C ARG A 161 20.84 -12.14 38.16
N THR A 162 20.25 -11.32 39.02
CA THR A 162 20.94 -10.48 40.03
C THR A 162 20.20 -10.49 41.37
N LYS A 163 20.86 -9.98 42.41
CA LYS A 163 20.27 -9.83 43.75
C LYS A 163 19.27 -8.68 43.83
N GLU A 164 19.45 -7.68 42.98
CA GLU A 164 18.60 -6.50 42.89
C GLU A 164 18.18 -6.24 41.44
N PHE A 165 16.88 -6.06 41.20
CA PHE A 165 16.34 -5.79 39.86
C PHE A 165 15.05 -4.96 39.90
N LEU A 166 14.86 -4.06 38.94
CA LEU A 166 13.63 -3.26 38.84
C LEU A 166 12.51 -4.07 38.19
N MET A 167 11.32 -4.07 38.81
CA MET A 167 10.15 -4.80 38.34
C MET A 167 8.89 -3.95 38.50
N LYS A 168 7.97 -4.09 37.56
CA LYS A 168 6.60 -3.63 37.74
C LYS A 168 5.75 -4.79 38.22
N ASP A 169 5.00 -4.58 39.31
CA ASP A 169 3.96 -5.49 39.80
C ASP A 169 2.61 -4.79 39.76
N LEU A 170 1.58 -5.49 39.31
CA LEU A 170 0.21 -4.99 39.27
C LEU A 170 -0.64 -6.05 39.96
N TYR A 171 -1.59 -5.57 40.74
CA TYR A 171 -2.53 -6.38 41.48
C TYR A 171 -3.94 -5.89 41.17
N SER A 172 -4.81 -6.84 40.81
CA SER A 172 -6.20 -6.56 40.49
C SER A 172 -7.12 -7.19 41.53
N PHE A 173 -8.07 -6.44 42.07
CA PHE A 173 -9.03 -6.94 43.06
C PHE A 173 -10.46 -6.82 42.51
N HIS A 174 -11.20 -7.93 42.54
CA HIS A 174 -12.52 -8.04 41.91
C HIS A 174 -13.56 -8.61 42.86
N LEU A 175 -14.82 -8.20 42.67
CA LEU A 175 -15.96 -8.75 43.42
C LEU A 175 -16.41 -10.12 42.90
N ASN A 176 -16.07 -10.47 41.66
CA ASN A 176 -16.41 -11.75 41.05
C ASN A 176 -15.32 -12.22 40.07
N GLU A 177 -15.33 -13.52 39.78
CA GLU A 177 -14.33 -14.19 38.96
C GLU A 177 -14.45 -13.86 37.46
N GLU A 178 -15.67 -13.57 36.98
CA GLU A 178 -15.90 -13.21 35.58
C GLU A 178 -15.22 -11.89 35.20
N ASN A 179 -15.39 -10.85 36.03
CA ASN A 179 -14.68 -9.57 35.86
C ASN A 179 -13.17 -9.74 36.02
N ALA A 180 -12.72 -10.63 36.91
CA ALA A 180 -11.31 -10.92 37.09
C ALA A 180 -10.68 -11.50 35.81
N LYS A 181 -11.39 -12.44 35.15
CA LYS A 181 -10.96 -13.03 33.88
C LYS A 181 -10.90 -12.02 32.74
N LYS A 182 -11.90 -11.14 32.63
CA LYS A 182 -11.90 -10.08 31.61
C LYS A 182 -10.70 -9.14 31.77
N ILE A 183 -10.44 -8.66 32.98
CA ILE A 183 -9.33 -7.75 33.25
C ILE A 183 -7.97 -8.46 33.09
N TYR A 184 -7.90 -9.75 33.39
CA TYR A 184 -6.72 -10.57 33.13
C TYR A 184 -6.34 -10.58 31.63
N ASP A 185 -7.33 -10.72 30.74
CA ASP A 185 -7.12 -10.68 29.29
C ASP A 185 -6.70 -9.28 28.79
N ASP A 186 -7.27 -8.22 29.37
CA ASP A 186 -6.89 -6.83 29.07
C ASP A 186 -5.42 -6.54 29.45
N ILE A 187 -4.98 -7.04 30.61
CA ILE A 187 -3.59 -6.89 31.08
C ILE A 187 -2.63 -7.73 30.24
N CYS A 188 -3.02 -8.95 29.85
CA CYS A 188 -2.25 -9.75 28.90
C CYS A 188 -2.05 -9.00 27.59
N SER A 189 -3.13 -8.44 27.04
CA SER A 189 -3.09 -7.63 25.82
C SER A 189 -2.17 -6.41 25.97
N ALA A 190 -2.15 -5.77 27.15
CA ALA A 190 -1.21 -4.68 27.43
C ALA A 190 0.25 -5.15 27.43
N TYR A 191 0.56 -6.32 28.00
CA TYR A 191 1.92 -6.90 27.97
C TYR A 191 2.36 -7.21 26.53
N GLU A 192 1.48 -7.80 25.72
CA GLU A 192 1.77 -8.07 24.32
C GLU A 192 2.06 -6.78 23.53
N ARG A 193 1.33 -5.68 23.80
CA ARG A 193 1.62 -4.37 23.20
C ARG A 193 2.97 -3.81 23.66
N ILE A 194 3.32 -3.96 24.94
CA ILE A 194 4.64 -3.56 25.47
C ILE A 194 5.75 -4.31 24.73
N PHE A 195 5.66 -5.65 24.64
CA PHE A 195 6.68 -6.46 23.97
C PHE A 195 6.78 -6.15 22.47
N LYS A 196 5.66 -5.95 21.78
CA LYS A 196 5.63 -5.51 20.36
C LYS A 196 6.31 -4.14 20.19
N GLN A 197 6.05 -3.17 21.07
CA GLN A 197 6.68 -1.84 21.01
C GLN A 197 8.19 -1.88 21.32
N LEU A 198 8.62 -2.85 22.13
CA LEU A 198 10.02 -3.10 22.47
C LEU A 198 10.71 -4.06 21.50
N ASN A 199 10.03 -4.54 20.45
CA ASN A 199 10.54 -5.54 19.50
C ASN A 199 11.08 -6.81 20.18
N VAL A 200 10.46 -7.25 21.27
CA VAL A 200 10.83 -8.48 21.97
C VAL A 200 9.89 -9.60 21.50
N PRO A 201 10.39 -10.60 20.75
CA PRO A 201 9.59 -11.78 20.42
C PRO A 201 9.23 -12.53 21.70
N PHE A 202 8.03 -13.06 21.79
CA PHE A 202 7.57 -13.80 22.97
C PHE A 202 6.68 -14.98 22.57
N ILE A 203 6.63 -15.96 23.46
CA ILE A 203 5.74 -17.12 23.44
C ILE A 203 5.00 -17.10 24.77
N LYS A 204 3.67 -17.01 24.73
CA LYS A 204 2.83 -17.08 25.91
C LYS A 204 2.56 -18.56 26.21
N VAL A 205 2.95 -19.03 27.39
CA VAL A 205 2.75 -20.42 27.84
C VAL A 205 1.92 -20.44 29.11
N ALA A 206 1.05 -21.45 29.26
CA ALA A 206 0.40 -21.71 30.54
C ALA A 206 1.46 -22.24 31.53
N ALA A 207 1.48 -21.70 32.75
CA ALA A 207 2.47 -22.04 33.76
C ALA A 207 1.80 -22.55 35.04
N ASN A 208 2.52 -23.35 35.83
CA ASN A 208 2.04 -23.76 37.14
C ASN A 208 2.08 -22.56 38.10
N SER A 209 1.00 -22.31 38.84
CA SER A 209 0.88 -21.20 39.81
C SER A 209 1.87 -21.30 40.99
N GLY A 210 2.49 -22.47 41.19
CA GLY A 210 3.55 -22.67 42.19
C GLY A 210 3.11 -22.32 43.61
N MET A 211 4.06 -21.83 44.42
CA MET A 211 3.84 -21.49 45.83
C MET A 211 3.04 -20.19 46.05
N MET A 212 2.72 -19.45 44.98
CA MET A 212 1.97 -18.19 45.02
C MET A 212 0.45 -18.39 44.88
N GLY A 213 0.01 -19.61 44.52
CA GLY A 213 -1.41 -19.95 44.32
C GLY A 213 -2.04 -19.34 43.05
N GLY A 214 -3.22 -19.82 42.63
CA GLY A 214 -4.00 -19.29 41.50
C GLY A 214 -4.53 -20.37 40.54
N THR A 215 -5.65 -20.08 39.88
CA THR A 215 -6.34 -21.00 38.93
C THR A 215 -5.88 -20.85 37.48
N ILE A 216 -5.44 -19.64 37.08
CA ILE A 216 -4.99 -19.32 35.72
C ILE A 216 -3.66 -18.57 35.81
N ASN A 217 -2.61 -19.10 35.17
CA ASN A 217 -1.28 -18.48 35.13
C ASN A 217 -0.67 -18.61 33.73
N HIS A 218 -0.05 -17.52 33.26
CA HIS A 218 0.68 -17.49 31.98
C HIS A 218 2.02 -16.80 32.15
N GLU A 219 3.04 -17.38 31.53
CA GLU A 219 4.38 -16.80 31.42
C GLU A 219 4.69 -16.41 29.98
N TYR A 220 5.44 -15.32 29.82
CA TYR A 220 5.90 -14.83 28.53
C TYR A 220 7.39 -15.14 28.40
N LEU A 221 7.70 -16.12 27.56
CA LEU A 221 9.06 -16.60 27.34
C LEU A 221 9.61 -16.10 26.02
N THR A 222 10.91 -15.83 25.93
CA THR A 222 11.57 -15.47 24.68
C THR A 222 12.70 -16.46 24.39
N PRO A 223 12.73 -17.10 23.21
CA PRO A 223 13.83 -17.98 22.85
C PRO A 223 15.17 -17.25 22.88
N CYS A 224 16.14 -17.77 23.64
CA CYS A 224 17.45 -17.15 23.80
C CYS A 224 18.50 -18.22 24.13
N ASP A 225 19.69 -18.10 23.54
CA ASP A 225 20.78 -19.08 23.67
C ASP A 225 21.33 -19.21 25.10
N ILE A 226 21.10 -18.20 25.95
CA ILE A 226 21.50 -18.17 27.37
C ILE A 226 20.31 -18.39 28.32
N GLY A 227 19.13 -18.76 27.79
CA GLY A 227 17.96 -19.09 28.58
C GLY A 227 18.15 -20.39 29.37
N GLU A 228 17.53 -20.46 30.55
CA GLU A 228 17.61 -21.64 31.43
C GLU A 228 16.39 -22.56 31.27
N ASP A 229 15.28 -22.04 30.72
CA ASP A 229 14.04 -22.77 30.51
C ASP A 229 14.02 -23.48 29.15
N THR A 230 13.60 -24.75 29.14
CA THR A 230 13.39 -25.52 27.91
C THR A 230 11.92 -25.50 27.53
N ILE A 231 11.60 -24.93 26.35
CA ILE A 231 10.24 -24.89 25.82
C ILE A 231 10.04 -26.09 24.88
N LEU A 232 9.06 -26.94 25.18
CA LEU A 232 8.65 -28.03 24.30
C LEU A 232 7.52 -27.57 23.38
N LEU A 233 7.84 -27.33 22.10
CA LEU A 233 6.88 -26.92 21.07
C LEU A 233 6.40 -28.17 20.29
N CYS A 234 5.36 -28.88 20.75
CA CYS A 234 4.80 -29.98 19.98
C CYS A 234 3.34 -30.33 20.33
N SER A 235 2.48 -30.47 19.31
CA SER A 235 1.14 -31.06 19.44
C SER A 235 1.11 -32.60 19.36
N LYS A 236 2.24 -33.23 19.00
CA LYS A 236 2.35 -34.68 18.76
C LYS A 236 2.51 -35.50 20.04
N TYR A 237 3.12 -34.93 21.09
CA TYR A 237 3.50 -35.67 22.30
C TYR A 237 2.57 -35.44 23.50
N THR A 238 1.88 -34.29 23.58
CA THR A 238 0.94 -34.00 24.68
C THR A 238 -0.23 -35.00 24.75
N LYS A 239 -0.67 -35.53 23.59
CA LYS A 239 -1.65 -36.64 23.50
C LYS A 239 -1.08 -38.02 23.80
N LEU A 240 0.23 -38.21 23.61
CA LEU A 240 0.91 -39.51 23.74
C LEU A 240 1.39 -39.78 25.18
N PHE A 241 1.50 -38.74 26.00
CA PHE A 241 1.95 -38.80 27.39
C PHE A 241 0.87 -38.45 28.42
N ASP A 242 -0.41 -38.40 28.04
CA ASP A 242 -1.53 -38.06 28.93
C ASP A 242 -1.29 -36.79 29.77
N ALA A 243 -0.70 -35.77 29.15
CA ALA A 243 -0.54 -34.45 29.76
C ALA A 243 -1.89 -33.71 29.73
N ILE A 244 -2.83 -34.15 30.57
CA ILE A 244 -4.16 -33.55 30.77
C ILE A 244 -4.08 -32.62 31.98
N ILE A 245 -4.59 -31.40 31.83
CA ILE A 245 -4.81 -30.49 32.96
C ILE A 245 -5.97 -31.05 33.79
N SER A 246 -5.68 -31.58 34.97
CA SER A 246 -6.70 -31.91 35.97
C SER A 246 -7.22 -30.61 36.57
N GLY A 247 -8.43 -30.20 36.17
CA GLY A 247 -8.97 -28.93 36.63
C GLY A 247 -10.48 -28.84 36.53
N THR A 248 -11.21 -29.89 36.88
CA THR A 248 -12.62 -29.77 37.26
C THR A 248 -13.05 -30.99 38.07
N GLU A 249 -13.09 -30.87 39.40
CA GLU A 249 -14.07 -31.59 40.21
C GLU A 249 -14.78 -30.59 41.13
N SER A 250 -16.11 -30.63 41.06
CA SER A 250 -17.07 -29.90 41.89
C SER A 250 -17.50 -30.75 43.07
N SER A 251 -17.76 -30.16 44.25
CA SER A 251 -18.85 -30.57 45.18
C SER A 251 -18.79 -29.68 46.45
N THR A 252 -19.75 -28.77 46.65
CA THR A 252 -21.05 -28.85 47.37
C THR A 252 -20.99 -28.40 48.84
N THR A 253 -22.01 -27.58 49.18
CA THR A 253 -22.67 -27.36 50.48
C THR A 253 -21.84 -26.85 51.67
N ASP A 254 -22.10 -25.59 52.09
CA ASP A 254 -22.83 -25.34 53.34
C ASP A 254 -23.11 -23.85 53.58
N THR A 255 -24.27 -23.61 54.18
CA THR A 255 -24.78 -22.34 54.70
C THR A 255 -24.01 -21.90 55.94
N ASN A 256 -23.40 -20.71 55.92
CA ASN A 256 -23.35 -19.71 57.01
C ASN A 256 -22.30 -18.63 56.71
N ASP A 257 -22.70 -17.36 56.83
CA ASP A 257 -21.89 -16.14 56.70
C ASP A 257 -20.77 -16.18 55.64
N GLN A 258 -21.17 -16.03 54.36
CA GLN A 258 -20.21 -15.88 53.27
C GLN A 258 -19.37 -14.61 53.45
N ILE A 259 -18.18 -14.78 54.02
CA ILE A 259 -17.08 -13.84 53.86
C ILE A 259 -16.73 -13.84 52.38
N ASN A 260 -17.26 -12.86 51.64
CA ASN A 260 -16.94 -12.66 50.22
C ASN A 260 -15.47 -12.23 50.09
N TYR A 261 -14.60 -13.18 49.78
CA TYR A 261 -13.21 -12.89 49.43
C TYR A 261 -13.12 -12.27 48.04
N LEU A 262 -12.30 -11.22 47.89
CA LEU A 262 -12.02 -10.63 46.59
C LEU A 262 -11.17 -11.59 45.75
N THR A 263 -11.50 -11.71 44.46
CA THR A 263 -10.64 -12.39 43.49
C THR A 263 -9.43 -11.52 43.20
N MET A 264 -8.21 -12.01 43.47
CA MET A 264 -6.96 -11.30 43.23
C MET A 264 -6.21 -11.86 42.02
N GLY A 265 -5.73 -10.98 41.14
CA GLY A 265 -4.78 -11.30 40.08
C GLY A 265 -3.43 -10.61 40.32
N CYS A 266 -2.32 -11.28 39.98
CA CYS A 266 -0.95 -10.75 40.10
C CYS A 266 -0.26 -10.77 38.74
N TYR A 267 0.40 -9.67 38.37
CA TYR A 267 0.99 -9.50 37.05
C TYR A 267 2.37 -8.83 37.17
N GLY A 268 3.42 -9.48 36.65
CA GLY A 268 4.81 -9.03 36.80
C GLY A 268 5.55 -8.83 35.47
N ILE A 269 6.34 -7.76 35.36
CA ILE A 269 7.31 -7.57 34.26
C ILE A 269 8.61 -6.96 34.80
N GLY A 270 9.76 -7.62 34.56
CA GLY A 270 11.08 -7.17 35.03
C GLY A 270 11.74 -6.22 34.04
N LEU A 271 11.82 -4.92 34.36
CA LEU A 271 12.32 -3.88 33.44
C LEU A 271 13.82 -4.01 33.16
N THR A 272 14.61 -4.23 34.20
CA THR A 272 16.07 -4.41 34.08
C THR A 272 16.43 -5.68 33.30
N ARG A 273 15.67 -6.76 33.53
CA ARG A 273 15.79 -7.99 32.75
C ARG A 273 15.42 -7.76 31.29
N LEU A 274 14.29 -7.11 31.04
CA LEU A 274 13.82 -6.78 29.69
C LEU A 274 14.82 -5.92 28.92
N MET A 275 15.46 -4.95 29.59
CA MET A 275 16.54 -4.15 29.03
C MET A 275 17.72 -5.02 28.58
N ALA A 276 18.17 -5.98 29.39
CA ALA A 276 19.22 -6.91 28.99
C ALA A 276 18.77 -7.88 27.89
N THR A 277 17.55 -8.41 27.97
CA THR A 277 16.94 -9.27 26.95
C THR A 277 16.96 -8.61 25.57
N ILE A 278 16.56 -7.33 25.48
CA ILE A 278 16.60 -6.55 24.24
C ILE A 278 18.01 -6.50 23.63
N VAL A 279 19.05 -6.34 24.46
CA VAL A 279 20.43 -6.30 23.99
C VAL A 279 20.94 -7.69 23.61
N GLU A 280 20.54 -8.72 24.35
CA GLU A 280 20.91 -10.11 24.09
C GLU A 280 20.36 -10.58 22.74
N LEU A 281 19.07 -10.30 22.47
CA LEU A 281 18.38 -10.66 21.23
C LEU A 281 18.83 -9.85 20.00
N SER A 282 19.69 -8.84 20.17
CA SER A 282 20.24 -8.09 19.03
C SER A 282 20.97 -9.06 18.09
N LYS A 283 20.88 -8.85 16.77
CA LYS A 283 21.65 -9.64 15.79
C LYS A 283 23.14 -9.25 15.71
N HIS A 284 23.52 -8.09 16.27
CA HIS A 284 24.87 -7.51 16.13
C HIS A 284 25.70 -7.75 17.39
N SER A 285 26.73 -8.58 17.34
CA SER A 285 27.56 -8.95 18.50
C SER A 285 28.34 -7.78 19.11
N GLU A 286 28.56 -6.70 18.36
CA GLU A 286 29.42 -5.58 18.79
C GLU A 286 28.68 -4.24 19.00
N GLN A 287 27.37 -4.18 18.71
CA GLN A 287 26.61 -2.92 18.75
C GLN A 287 25.24 -3.14 19.38
N ILE A 288 24.85 -2.21 20.27
CA ILE A 288 23.51 -2.19 20.84
C ILE A 288 22.54 -1.63 19.80
N ARG A 289 21.35 -2.23 19.69
CA ARG A 289 20.24 -1.67 18.89
C ARG A 289 19.01 -1.52 19.77
N TRP A 290 18.82 -0.32 20.30
CA TRP A 290 17.64 -0.01 21.12
C TRP A 290 16.38 0.10 20.27
N PRO A 291 15.24 -0.43 20.76
CA PRO A 291 13.93 -0.11 20.22
C PRO A 291 13.67 1.40 20.28
N LYS A 292 12.94 1.92 19.29
CA LYS A 292 12.68 3.36 19.17
C LYS A 292 12.08 3.97 20.44
N ALA A 293 11.24 3.21 21.15
CA ALA A 293 10.55 3.64 22.36
C ALA A 293 11.52 3.98 23.52
N ILE A 294 12.69 3.35 23.57
CA ILE A 294 13.62 3.44 24.71
C ILE A 294 15.02 3.92 24.32
N LEU A 295 15.16 4.57 23.17
CA LEU A 295 16.44 5.15 22.72
C LEU A 295 17.01 6.08 23.80
N PRO A 296 18.27 5.94 24.23
CA PRO A 296 18.87 6.82 25.22
C PRO A 296 19.00 8.23 24.66
N TYR A 297 19.67 8.36 23.51
CA TYR A 297 19.68 9.57 22.70
C TYR A 297 19.33 9.22 21.26
N LYS A 298 18.75 10.18 20.54
CA LYS A 298 18.36 9.99 19.15
C LYS A 298 19.44 10.44 18.19
N VAL A 299 20.19 11.47 18.57
CA VAL A 299 21.21 12.08 17.72
C VAL A 299 22.48 12.35 18.51
N VAL A 300 23.62 12.07 17.90
CA VAL A 300 24.93 12.54 18.35
C VAL A 300 25.58 13.42 17.29
N LEU A 301 26.15 14.54 17.72
CA LEU A 301 26.92 15.45 16.88
C LEU A 301 28.41 15.28 17.15
N ILE A 302 29.20 15.01 16.12
CA ILE A 302 30.65 14.85 16.17
C ILE A 302 31.31 16.08 15.50
N PRO A 303 31.86 17.03 16.28
CA PRO A 303 32.57 18.20 15.75
C PRO A 303 33.94 17.83 15.15
N PRO A 304 34.55 18.76 14.38
CA PRO A 304 35.90 18.59 13.82
C PRO A 304 36.97 18.33 14.89
N LYS A 305 38.16 17.92 14.47
CA LYS A 305 39.30 17.75 15.39
C LYS A 305 39.79 19.12 15.87
N LYS A 306 40.19 19.24 17.14
CA LYS A 306 40.75 20.48 17.69
C LYS A 306 42.07 20.83 17.00
N GLY A 307 42.25 22.09 16.63
CA GLY A 307 43.37 22.61 15.84
C GLY A 307 43.29 22.31 14.34
N SER A 308 42.15 21.85 13.83
CA SER A 308 41.95 21.63 12.38
C SER A 308 41.57 22.94 11.68
N ASN A 309 41.92 23.06 10.40
CA ASN A 309 41.62 24.25 9.58
C ASN A 309 40.11 24.54 9.50
N GLU A 310 39.27 23.53 9.77
CA GLU A 310 37.82 23.60 9.64
C GLU A 310 37.11 23.93 10.97
N GLU A 311 37.80 23.86 12.11
CA GLU A 311 37.22 24.13 13.44
C GLU A 311 36.58 25.53 13.57
N PRO A 312 37.23 26.65 13.13
CA PRO A 312 36.63 27.97 13.26
C PRO A 312 35.39 28.15 12.37
N LEU A 313 35.38 27.52 11.19
CA LEU A 313 34.31 27.63 10.20
C LEU A 313 33.02 26.90 10.60
N VAL A 314 33.10 26.01 11.58
CA VAL A 314 32.04 25.06 11.94
C VAL A 314 31.42 25.37 13.29
N ASN A 315 32.17 25.96 14.22
CA ASN A 315 31.68 26.24 15.59
C ASN A 315 30.44 27.17 15.59
N ASP A 316 30.40 28.18 14.73
CA ASP A 316 29.24 29.08 14.61
C ASP A 316 28.01 28.34 14.06
N LYS A 317 28.20 27.46 13.08
CA LYS A 317 27.13 26.66 12.47
C LYS A 317 26.58 25.57 13.40
N ILE A 318 27.44 24.96 14.20
CA ILE A 318 27.00 24.04 15.25
C ILE A 318 26.14 24.81 16.25
N SER A 319 26.54 26.03 16.64
CA SER A 319 25.76 26.85 17.58
C SER A 319 24.38 27.19 17.02
N GLU A 320 24.29 27.65 15.77
CA GLU A 320 23.03 27.93 15.07
C GLU A 320 22.12 26.68 14.99
N LEU A 321 22.70 25.52 14.66
CA LEU A 321 21.97 24.25 14.65
C LEU A 321 21.37 23.92 16.02
N LEU A 322 22.16 24.02 17.09
CA LEU A 322 21.71 23.66 18.43
C LEU A 322 20.66 24.63 19.00
N GLU A 323 20.54 25.83 18.43
CA GLU A 323 19.47 26.78 18.74
C GLU A 323 18.12 26.39 18.11
N THR A 324 18.14 25.79 16.91
CA THR A 324 16.92 25.45 16.13
C THR A 324 16.30 24.09 16.44
N VAL A 325 16.98 23.23 17.21
CA VAL A 325 16.52 21.88 17.53
C VAL A 325 15.47 21.87 18.64
N GLU A 326 14.29 21.31 18.34
CA GLU A 326 13.30 20.92 19.35
C GLU A 326 13.75 19.65 20.10
N SER A 327 13.45 19.56 21.41
CA SER A 327 13.83 18.43 22.29
C SER A 327 15.34 18.22 22.45
N LYS A 328 16.03 19.28 22.93
CA LYS A 328 17.49 19.30 23.15
C LYS A 328 18.01 18.16 24.06
N ASP A 329 17.16 17.58 24.88
CA ASP A 329 17.48 16.46 25.75
C ASP A 329 17.67 15.14 24.99
N GLU A 330 17.20 15.02 23.74
CA GLU A 330 17.38 13.83 22.89
C GLU A 330 18.69 13.86 22.08
N TRP A 331 19.52 14.89 22.29
CA TRP A 331 20.79 15.14 21.60
C TRP A 331 21.98 15.16 22.58
N PHE A 332 23.14 14.75 22.09
CA PHE A 332 24.42 15.05 22.75
C PHE A 332 25.53 15.33 21.73
N ILE A 333 26.61 15.95 22.18
CA ILE A 333 27.77 16.30 21.36
C ILE A 333 28.96 15.46 21.81
N ASP A 334 29.61 14.76 20.88
CA ASP A 334 30.89 14.08 21.14
C ASP A 334 32.08 15.03 20.99
N ASP A 335 32.27 15.90 21.97
CA ASP A 335 33.29 16.94 22.03
C ASP A 335 34.70 16.44 22.38
N ARG A 336 34.92 15.12 22.44
CA ARG A 336 36.23 14.52 22.70
C ARG A 336 37.13 14.56 21.47
N THR A 337 37.51 15.78 21.09
CA THR A 337 38.28 16.12 19.89
C THR A 337 39.71 15.54 19.87
N GLN A 338 40.20 15.00 20.98
CA GLN A 338 41.44 14.22 21.04
C GLN A 338 41.34 12.90 20.25
N PHE A 339 40.13 12.35 20.07
CA PHE A 339 39.90 11.14 19.28
C PHE A 339 39.56 11.46 17.83
N SER A 340 39.93 10.55 16.93
CA SER A 340 39.54 10.66 15.52
C SER A 340 38.02 10.60 15.35
N ILE A 341 37.50 11.22 14.28
CA ILE A 341 36.07 11.13 13.92
C ILE A 341 35.63 9.67 13.77
N GLY A 342 36.50 8.81 13.19
CA GLY A 342 36.23 7.38 13.03
C GLY A 342 36.06 6.66 14.37
N GLN A 343 36.92 6.92 15.35
CA GLN A 343 36.79 6.34 16.70
C GLN A 343 35.48 6.77 17.39
N ARG A 344 35.16 8.07 17.35
CA ARG A 344 33.91 8.61 17.92
C ARG A 344 32.66 8.04 17.24
N LEU A 345 32.71 7.82 15.92
CA LEU A 345 31.64 7.17 15.15
C LEU A 345 31.44 5.70 15.56
N ILE A 346 32.52 4.94 15.72
CA ILE A 346 32.46 3.55 16.17
C ILE A 346 31.85 3.48 17.56
N GLU A 347 32.30 4.31 18.51
CA GLU A 347 31.74 4.34 19.86
C GLU A 347 30.26 4.72 19.87
N SER A 348 29.86 5.73 19.08
CA SER A 348 28.45 6.14 18.94
C SER A 348 27.56 5.00 18.42
N LYS A 349 28.07 4.20 17.47
CA LYS A 349 27.38 3.00 16.97
C LYS A 349 27.30 1.89 18.03
N LYS A 350 28.39 1.65 18.76
CA LYS A 350 28.39 0.67 19.87
C LYS A 350 27.33 1.02 20.92
N MET A 351 27.22 2.30 21.27
CA MET A 351 26.21 2.83 22.19
C MET A 351 24.76 2.71 21.68
N GLY A 352 24.54 2.37 20.40
CA GLY A 352 23.21 2.21 19.84
C GLY A 352 22.50 3.52 19.52
N ILE A 353 23.25 4.58 19.21
CA ILE A 353 22.69 5.87 18.78
C ILE A 353 22.42 5.81 17.27
N PRO A 354 21.16 6.03 16.83
CA PRO A 354 20.76 5.71 15.47
C PRO A 354 21.18 6.76 14.43
N ILE A 355 21.43 8.00 14.86
CA ILE A 355 21.79 9.12 13.97
C ILE A 355 23.08 9.76 14.48
N VAL A 356 24.12 9.72 13.63
CA VAL A 356 25.41 10.37 13.90
C VAL A 356 25.64 11.45 12.85
N ILE A 357 25.80 12.70 13.29
CA ILE A 357 26.08 13.86 12.44
C ILE A 357 27.57 14.20 12.58
N ILE A 358 28.30 14.23 11.47
CA ILE A 358 29.74 14.49 11.44
C ILE A 358 30.03 15.77 10.65
N PHE A 359 30.84 16.65 11.24
CA PHE A 359 31.44 17.79 10.58
C PHE A 359 32.94 17.51 10.35
N GLY A 360 33.30 17.06 9.15
CA GLY A 360 34.67 16.73 8.76
C GLY A 360 35.16 17.52 7.54
N LYS A 361 36.48 17.54 7.32
CA LYS A 361 37.16 18.34 6.27
C LYS A 361 36.47 18.36 4.90
N ARG A 362 36.24 17.19 4.32
CA ARG A 362 35.61 17.01 3.00
C ARG A 362 34.16 17.51 2.92
N ALA A 363 33.47 17.53 4.05
CA ALA A 363 32.10 18.02 4.18
C ALA A 363 32.13 19.56 4.27
N VAL A 364 33.02 20.10 5.11
CA VAL A 364 33.24 21.55 5.30
C VAL A 364 33.64 22.26 4.01
N GLU A 365 34.60 21.71 3.25
CA GLU A 365 35.05 22.24 1.96
C GLU A 365 33.92 22.37 0.92
N LYS A 366 32.86 21.55 1.03
CA LYS A 366 31.72 21.55 0.10
C LYS A 366 30.48 22.28 0.63
N GLY A 367 30.57 22.88 1.82
CA GLY A 367 29.42 23.46 2.47
C GLY A 367 28.37 22.43 2.96
N LEU A 368 28.79 21.20 3.29
CA LEU A 368 27.93 20.07 3.69
C LEU A 368 28.33 19.45 5.05
N TYR A 369 27.45 18.75 5.76
CA TYR A 369 27.77 17.80 6.84
C TYR A 369 27.51 16.35 6.40
N GLU A 370 28.11 15.37 7.07
CA GLU A 370 27.87 13.94 6.81
C GLU A 370 26.90 13.35 7.83
N THR A 371 25.90 12.60 7.38
CA THR A 371 25.05 11.79 8.26
C THR A 371 25.37 10.31 8.11
N TYR A 372 25.49 9.64 9.25
CA TYR A 372 25.59 8.19 9.33
C TYR A 372 24.35 7.69 10.04
N MET A 373 23.46 7.08 9.26
CA MET A 373 22.34 6.30 9.77
C MET A 373 22.74 4.83 9.78
N SER A 374 21.88 3.96 10.28
CA SER A 374 22.06 2.50 10.16
C SER A 374 21.92 1.97 8.71
N LEU A 375 21.96 2.87 7.71
CA LEU A 375 21.94 2.70 6.24
C LEU A 375 22.84 3.82 5.61
N PRO A 376 23.17 3.86 4.29
CA PRO A 376 24.45 4.37 3.79
C PRO A 376 24.70 5.86 4.04
N LYS A 377 25.99 6.25 3.95
CA LYS A 377 26.53 7.58 4.20
C LYS A 377 25.94 8.64 3.24
N ILE A 378 25.43 9.75 3.76
CA ILE A 378 24.83 10.85 2.97
C ILE A 378 25.52 12.18 3.34
N SER A 379 25.75 13.06 2.35
CA SER A 379 26.32 14.42 2.55
C SER A 379 25.26 15.49 2.26
N ILE A 380 25.08 16.49 3.15
CA ILE A 380 23.92 17.41 3.16
C ILE A 380 24.35 18.87 3.40
N PRO A 381 23.79 19.90 2.72
CA PRO A 381 24.20 21.30 2.89
C PRO A 381 23.94 21.94 4.27
N TYR A 382 24.78 22.91 4.66
CA TYR A 382 24.77 23.62 5.95
C TYR A 382 23.60 24.58 6.24
N THR A 383 22.50 24.57 5.49
CA THR A 383 21.42 25.55 5.73
C THR A 383 20.54 25.14 6.92
N ALA A 384 20.15 26.11 7.77
CA ALA A 384 19.28 25.88 8.94
C ALA A 384 17.98 25.11 8.62
N ALA A 385 17.46 25.27 7.40
CA ALA A 385 16.29 24.53 6.89
C ALA A 385 16.59 23.05 6.56
N ALA A 386 17.83 22.70 6.20
CA ALA A 386 18.21 21.34 5.81
C ALA A 386 18.43 20.42 7.03
N VAL A 387 18.97 20.94 8.14
CA VAL A 387 19.25 20.11 9.32
C VAL A 387 18.00 19.83 10.16
N GLY A 388 17.12 20.83 10.33
CA GLY A 388 15.77 20.63 10.86
C GLY A 388 14.92 19.73 9.94
N GLY A 389 15.15 19.83 8.62
CA GLY A 389 14.52 19.02 7.59
C GLY A 389 14.81 17.51 7.70
N VAL A 390 15.99 17.09 8.14
CA VAL A 390 16.35 15.65 8.26
C VAL A 390 15.71 14.99 9.49
N ALA A 391 15.59 15.71 10.60
CA ALA A 391 14.85 15.23 11.77
C ALA A 391 13.34 15.15 11.45
N LEU A 392 12.77 16.19 10.82
CA LEU A 392 11.37 16.22 10.36
C LEU A 392 11.07 15.21 9.25
N ALA A 393 12.02 14.95 8.35
CA ALA A 393 11.95 13.92 7.32
C ALA A 393 11.96 12.51 7.92
N TYR A 394 12.78 12.24 8.94
CA TYR A 394 12.81 10.94 9.60
C TYR A 394 11.52 10.66 10.44
N TYR A 395 10.96 11.68 11.09
CA TYR A 395 9.66 11.55 11.79
C TYR A 395 8.47 11.49 10.83
N GLY A 396 8.46 12.29 9.76
CA GLY A 396 7.44 12.24 8.70
C GLY A 396 7.46 10.92 7.93
N THR A 397 8.65 10.36 7.73
CA THR A 397 8.84 9.05 7.09
C THR A 397 8.41 7.89 7.99
N ARG A 398 8.33 8.00 9.32
CA ARG A 398 7.61 6.95 10.08
C ARG A 398 6.11 7.19 10.07
N ALA A 399 5.67 8.43 9.93
CA ALA A 399 4.27 8.82 10.07
C ALA A 399 3.35 8.39 8.92
N TYR A 400 3.73 8.47 7.63
CA TYR A 400 2.84 8.02 6.54
C TYR A 400 2.66 6.50 6.53
N ARG A 401 3.75 5.72 6.55
CA ARG A 401 3.66 4.25 6.59
C ARG A 401 2.96 3.79 7.85
N SER A 402 3.31 4.35 9.01
CA SER A 402 2.58 4.07 10.25
C SER A 402 1.12 4.55 10.19
N LYS A 403 0.76 5.60 9.43
CA LYS A 403 -0.62 6.05 9.26
C LYS A 403 -1.39 5.12 8.31
N ILE A 404 -0.84 4.76 7.15
CA ILE A 404 -1.47 3.84 6.19
C ILE A 404 -1.63 2.46 6.83
N GLU A 405 -0.58 1.93 7.47
CA GLU A 405 -0.66 0.72 8.28
C GLU A 405 -1.69 0.91 9.40
N LYS A 406 -1.62 1.93 10.26
CA LYS A 406 -2.62 2.10 11.33
C LYS A 406 -4.06 2.28 10.87
N LEU A 407 -4.29 2.91 9.71
CA LEU A 407 -5.65 3.18 9.23
C LEU A 407 -6.23 2.02 8.43
N TYR A 408 -5.39 1.29 7.69
CA TYR A 408 -5.83 0.34 6.68
C TYR A 408 -5.20 -1.06 6.83
N ASP A 409 -4.50 -1.33 7.94
CA ASP A 409 -4.02 -2.67 8.30
C ASP A 409 -5.20 -3.54 8.68
N ASP A 410 -5.38 -4.60 7.90
CA ASP A 410 -6.40 -5.62 8.06
C ASP A 410 -5.82 -6.96 8.55
N GLY A 411 -4.57 -6.92 9.04
CA GLY A 411 -3.83 -8.06 9.58
C GLY A 411 -3.17 -8.96 8.53
N ILE A 412 -3.14 -8.55 7.24
CA ILE A 412 -2.49 -9.35 6.19
C ILE A 412 -0.97 -9.38 6.34
N ASP A 413 -0.39 -10.56 6.18
CA ASP A 413 1.06 -10.73 6.08
C ASP A 413 1.54 -10.29 4.69
N LEU A 414 2.20 -9.14 4.61
CA LEU A 414 2.75 -8.59 3.37
C LEU A 414 3.91 -9.40 2.79
N GLU A 415 4.50 -10.32 3.57
CA GLU A 415 5.53 -11.25 3.11
C GLU A 415 4.92 -12.56 2.54
N HIS A 416 3.65 -12.83 2.79
CA HIS A 416 2.94 -14.03 2.30
C HIS A 416 1.51 -13.68 1.87
N GLN A 417 1.37 -12.90 0.79
CA GLN A 417 0.07 -12.34 0.41
C GLN A 417 -0.84 -13.31 -0.39
N THR A 418 -0.28 -14.41 -0.88
CA THR A 418 -1.04 -15.50 -1.52
C THR A 418 -0.80 -16.84 -0.84
N VAL A 419 -1.78 -17.72 -0.98
CA VAL A 419 -1.69 -19.12 -0.56
C VAL A 419 -1.74 -20.02 -1.79
N GLU A 420 -0.93 -21.06 -1.78
CA GLU A 420 -0.99 -22.12 -2.78
C GLU A 420 -2.01 -23.17 -2.32
N ILE A 421 -3.06 -23.36 -3.11
CA ILE A 421 -4.16 -24.30 -2.80
C ILE A 421 -3.97 -25.65 -3.50
N ASP A 422 -3.18 -25.68 -4.58
CA ASP A 422 -2.78 -26.91 -5.28
C ASP A 422 -1.28 -26.84 -5.57
N PRO A 423 -0.44 -27.69 -4.94
CA PRO A 423 1.00 -27.65 -5.12
C PRO A 423 1.49 -28.30 -6.42
N VAL A 424 0.67 -29.12 -7.09
CA VAL A 424 1.02 -29.78 -8.36
C VAL A 424 0.83 -28.80 -9.51
N GLU A 425 -0.34 -28.17 -9.55
CA GLU A 425 -0.69 -27.17 -10.56
C GLU A 425 -0.21 -25.75 -10.18
N LYS A 426 0.32 -25.57 -8.97
CA LYS A 426 0.76 -24.29 -8.38
C LYS A 426 -0.34 -23.21 -8.42
N ILE A 427 -1.57 -23.62 -8.12
CA ILE A 427 -2.73 -22.73 -8.11
C ILE A 427 -2.68 -21.87 -6.85
N ARG A 428 -2.82 -20.56 -7.02
CA ARG A 428 -2.78 -19.58 -5.92
C ARG A 428 -4.08 -18.79 -5.81
N ARG A 429 -4.40 -18.43 -4.56
CA ARG A 429 -5.48 -17.51 -4.18
C ARG A 429 -4.96 -16.45 -3.22
N CYS A 430 -5.69 -15.34 -3.08
CA CYS A 430 -5.40 -14.38 -2.03
C CYS A 430 -5.67 -15.00 -0.64
N THR A 431 -4.93 -14.55 0.38
CA THR A 431 -5.07 -15.03 1.76
C THR A 431 -6.43 -14.75 2.40
N PHE A 432 -7.18 -13.76 1.91
CA PHE A 432 -8.44 -13.31 2.50
C PHE A 432 -9.57 -14.34 2.49
N TYR A 433 -9.63 -15.18 1.46
CA TYR A 433 -10.78 -16.04 1.16
C TYR A 433 -10.33 -17.41 0.68
N LYS A 434 -9.32 -17.99 1.35
CA LYS A 434 -8.67 -19.22 0.88
C LYS A 434 -9.59 -20.44 0.80
N ASN A 435 -10.65 -20.49 1.61
CA ASN A 435 -11.54 -21.65 1.74
C ASN A 435 -12.96 -21.38 1.20
N ASP A 436 -13.18 -20.19 0.64
CA ASP A 436 -14.51 -19.76 0.23
C ASP A 436 -14.83 -20.26 -1.18
N ASP A 437 -16.09 -20.59 -1.41
CA ASP A 437 -16.61 -20.96 -2.72
C ASP A 437 -16.72 -19.72 -3.63
N ILE A 438 -15.69 -19.49 -4.45
CA ILE A 438 -15.61 -18.34 -5.35
C ILE A 438 -16.83 -18.20 -6.26
N TYR A 439 -17.51 -19.30 -6.60
CA TYR A 439 -18.61 -19.29 -7.56
C TYR A 439 -19.95 -18.90 -6.95
N SER A 440 -20.08 -18.93 -5.62
CA SER A 440 -21.32 -18.50 -4.94
C SER A 440 -21.14 -17.26 -4.06
N GLU A 441 -19.91 -16.89 -3.70
CA GLU A 441 -19.66 -15.71 -2.84
C GLU A 441 -20.20 -14.39 -3.41
N TYR A 442 -20.18 -14.22 -4.73
CA TYR A 442 -20.78 -13.02 -5.34
C TYR A 442 -22.29 -12.95 -5.15
N LYS A 443 -22.99 -14.06 -4.89
CA LYS A 443 -24.44 -14.06 -4.59
C LYS A 443 -24.73 -13.54 -3.18
N LYS A 444 -23.68 -13.29 -2.38
CA LYS A 444 -23.74 -12.81 -0.99
C LYS A 444 -23.30 -11.35 -0.84
N ILE A 445 -23.27 -10.53 -1.91
CA ILE A 445 -22.94 -9.08 -1.79
C ILE A 445 -23.89 -8.40 -0.81
N TYR A 446 -25.18 -8.52 -1.12
CA TYR A 446 -26.30 -8.03 -0.34
C TYR A 446 -27.50 -8.97 -0.58
N PRO A 447 -28.39 -9.18 0.41
CA PRO A 447 -29.50 -10.12 0.28
C PRO A 447 -30.47 -9.82 -0.87
N ASP A 448 -30.59 -8.55 -1.25
CA ASP A 448 -31.51 -8.02 -2.25
C ASP A 448 -30.89 -7.85 -3.65
N VAL A 449 -29.58 -8.07 -3.80
CA VAL A 449 -28.86 -7.88 -5.07
C VAL A 449 -28.53 -9.24 -5.68
N LYS A 450 -29.18 -9.56 -6.81
CA LYS A 450 -28.95 -10.81 -7.55
C LYS A 450 -28.37 -10.57 -8.94
N SER A 451 -28.65 -9.41 -9.52
CA SER A 451 -28.25 -9.02 -10.88
C SER A 451 -27.90 -7.53 -10.94
N LEU A 452 -27.38 -7.06 -12.08
CA LEU A 452 -27.13 -5.63 -12.29
C LEU A 452 -28.42 -4.79 -12.26
N ALA A 453 -29.59 -5.39 -12.51
CA ALA A 453 -30.89 -4.72 -12.42
C ALA A 453 -31.20 -4.20 -11.01
N ASP A 454 -30.65 -4.87 -9.98
CA ASP A 454 -30.95 -4.57 -8.58
C ASP A 454 -30.10 -3.41 -8.03
N MET A 455 -29.02 -3.01 -8.72
CA MET A 455 -28.02 -2.06 -8.19
C MET A 455 -28.60 -0.69 -7.87
N LEU A 456 -29.38 -0.10 -8.78
CA LEU A 456 -30.00 1.21 -8.56
C LEU A 456 -31.08 1.16 -7.47
N TYR A 457 -31.82 0.05 -7.35
CA TYR A 457 -32.80 -0.13 -6.28
C TYR A 457 -32.09 -0.25 -4.92
N HIS A 458 -31.03 -1.04 -4.84
CA HIS A 458 -30.23 -1.15 -3.61
C HIS A 458 -29.60 0.20 -3.24
N GLY A 459 -28.96 0.87 -4.21
CA GLY A 459 -28.40 2.22 -4.05
C GLY A 459 -29.42 3.25 -3.56
N HIS A 460 -30.65 3.21 -4.09
CA HIS A 460 -31.76 4.03 -3.62
C HIS A 460 -32.11 3.76 -2.15
N LEU A 461 -32.15 2.50 -1.73
CA LEU A 461 -32.46 2.12 -0.35
C LEU A 461 -31.38 2.58 0.63
N ILE A 462 -30.11 2.30 0.35
CA ILE A 462 -29.01 2.62 1.28
C ILE A 462 -28.65 4.11 1.31
N SER A 463 -28.89 4.83 0.22
CA SER A 463 -28.74 6.29 0.17
C SER A 463 -29.94 7.03 0.76
N ASN A 464 -31.02 6.31 1.12
CA ASN A 464 -32.30 6.91 1.50
C ASN A 464 -32.78 7.95 0.48
N ASN A 465 -32.78 7.56 -0.80
CA ASN A 465 -33.09 8.42 -1.94
C ASN A 465 -32.17 9.66 -2.06
N GLY A 466 -30.89 9.51 -1.75
CA GLY A 466 -29.89 10.57 -1.85
C GLY A 466 -29.55 11.01 -3.29
N PRO A 467 -28.63 11.96 -3.46
CA PRO A 467 -28.07 12.34 -4.77
C PRO A 467 -27.50 11.14 -5.53
N CYS A 468 -27.85 11.00 -6.81
CA CYS A 468 -27.37 9.91 -7.67
C CYS A 468 -26.54 10.44 -8.83
N ILE A 469 -27.15 11.24 -9.71
CA ILE A 469 -26.49 11.78 -10.90
C ILE A 469 -26.44 13.32 -10.84
N GLY A 470 -25.25 13.87 -11.03
CA GLY A 470 -25.00 15.30 -11.07
C GLY A 470 -24.97 15.82 -12.50
N ILE A 471 -25.77 16.85 -12.76
CA ILE A 471 -25.80 17.60 -14.02
C ILE A 471 -25.02 18.90 -13.81
N ILE A 472 -24.06 19.14 -14.71
CA ILE A 472 -23.27 20.36 -14.76
C ILE A 472 -23.63 21.07 -16.05
N GLU A 473 -24.40 22.15 -15.96
CA GLU A 473 -24.73 22.96 -17.13
C GLU A 473 -23.56 23.87 -17.47
N VAL A 474 -23.07 23.76 -18.70
CA VAL A 474 -22.04 24.63 -19.25
C VAL A 474 -22.69 25.48 -20.34
N ASP A 475 -22.74 26.80 -20.15
CA ASP A 475 -23.24 27.73 -21.16
C ASP A 475 -22.47 27.53 -22.48
N GLU A 476 -23.16 27.41 -23.60
CA GLU A 476 -22.54 27.24 -24.92
C GLU A 476 -21.54 28.34 -25.25
N LYS A 477 -21.74 29.56 -24.73
CA LYS A 477 -20.80 30.67 -24.89
C LYS A 477 -19.51 30.49 -24.07
N GLN A 478 -19.54 29.64 -23.04
CA GLN A 478 -18.40 29.31 -22.17
C GLN A 478 -17.79 27.93 -22.48
N LYS A 479 -18.26 27.24 -23.54
CA LYS A 479 -17.79 25.89 -23.91
C LYS A 479 -16.27 25.82 -24.15
N ASN A 480 -15.64 26.93 -24.52
CA ASN A 480 -14.18 27.06 -24.71
C ASN A 480 -13.44 27.75 -23.54
N SER A 481 -14.15 28.20 -22.51
CA SER A 481 -13.57 28.82 -21.31
C SER A 481 -13.31 27.76 -20.22
N PRO A 482 -12.38 28.03 -19.28
CA PRO A 482 -12.18 27.18 -18.10
C PRO A 482 -13.45 27.13 -17.24
N LEU A 483 -13.82 25.94 -16.76
CA LEU A 483 -14.98 25.76 -15.88
C LEU A 483 -14.74 26.43 -14.52
N ASP A 484 -15.70 27.23 -14.04
CA ASP A 484 -15.61 27.90 -12.74
C ASP A 484 -15.76 26.86 -11.59
N PRO A 485 -14.83 26.78 -10.62
CA PRO A 485 -14.95 25.91 -9.45
C PRO A 485 -16.23 26.11 -8.60
N SER A 486 -16.92 27.25 -8.76
CA SER A 486 -18.18 27.57 -8.10
C SER A 486 -19.42 27.18 -8.89
N THR A 487 -19.27 26.62 -10.11
CA THR A 487 -20.40 26.12 -10.91
C THR A 487 -21.24 25.13 -10.08
N PRO A 488 -22.56 25.38 -9.92
CA PRO A 488 -23.42 24.50 -9.16
C PRO A 488 -23.62 23.16 -9.89
N ILE A 489 -23.76 22.08 -9.12
CA ILE A 489 -24.14 20.76 -9.63
C ILE A 489 -25.59 20.54 -9.28
N GLN A 490 -26.43 20.29 -10.28
CA GLN A 490 -27.80 19.86 -10.04
C GLN A 490 -27.84 18.35 -9.84
N TRP A 491 -28.07 17.92 -8.61
CA TRP A 491 -28.16 16.51 -8.26
C TRP A 491 -29.58 15.96 -8.45
N LEU A 492 -29.71 14.95 -9.30
CA LEU A 492 -30.90 14.13 -9.41
C LEU A 492 -30.87 13.02 -8.35
N PRO A 493 -31.94 12.82 -7.57
CA PRO A 493 -32.00 11.74 -6.60
C PRO A 493 -32.18 10.38 -7.28
N TYR A 494 -31.82 9.30 -6.58
CA TYR A 494 -31.95 7.94 -7.08
C TYR A 494 -33.36 7.61 -7.63
N SER A 495 -34.42 8.12 -7.00
CA SER A 495 -35.81 7.89 -7.47
C SER A 495 -36.09 8.47 -8.85
N ARG A 496 -35.49 9.63 -9.19
CA ARG A 496 -35.62 10.24 -10.52
C ARG A 496 -34.83 9.48 -11.57
N VAL A 497 -33.63 9.02 -11.21
CA VAL A 497 -32.82 8.17 -12.10
C VAL A 497 -33.55 6.85 -12.38
N LEU A 498 -34.12 6.21 -11.36
CA LEU A 498 -34.96 5.01 -11.50
C LEU A 498 -36.20 5.24 -12.37
N GLU A 499 -36.86 6.40 -12.24
CA GLU A 499 -37.99 6.76 -13.10
C GLU A 499 -37.55 6.83 -14.57
N ASN A 500 -36.47 7.56 -14.88
CA ASN A 500 -35.94 7.69 -16.25
C ASN A 500 -35.59 6.34 -16.86
N VAL A 501 -34.89 5.50 -16.09
CA VAL A 501 -34.50 4.12 -16.47
C VAL A 501 -35.73 3.28 -16.81
N ARG A 502 -36.79 3.36 -15.99
CA ARG A 502 -38.05 2.62 -16.23
C ARG A 502 -38.82 3.14 -17.44
N CYS A 503 -38.85 4.45 -17.65
CA CYS A 503 -39.47 5.04 -18.84
C CYS A 503 -38.79 4.52 -20.12
N ILE A 504 -37.46 4.59 -20.19
CA ILE A 504 -36.69 4.12 -21.37
C ILE A 504 -36.93 2.62 -21.61
N GLY A 505 -36.79 1.79 -20.57
CA GLY A 505 -36.98 0.35 -20.72
C GLY A 505 -38.40 -0.04 -21.14
N SER A 506 -39.42 0.65 -20.61
CA SER A 506 -40.83 0.43 -21.00
C SER A 506 -41.09 0.79 -22.45
N TYR A 507 -40.54 1.92 -22.91
CA TYR A 507 -40.67 2.33 -24.31
C TYR A 507 -39.98 1.34 -25.27
N LEU A 508 -38.78 0.87 -24.92
CA LEU A 508 -38.06 -0.13 -25.72
C LEU A 508 -38.84 -1.44 -25.83
N LEU A 509 -39.43 -1.92 -24.72
CA LEU A 509 -40.34 -3.08 -24.77
C LEU A 509 -41.51 -2.87 -25.73
N ASP A 510 -42.20 -1.73 -25.63
CA ASP A 510 -43.35 -1.39 -26.48
C ASP A 510 -42.93 -1.23 -27.97
N SER A 511 -41.65 -0.91 -28.22
CA SER A 511 -41.05 -0.81 -29.56
C SER A 511 -40.60 -2.15 -30.15
N GLY A 512 -40.90 -3.28 -29.48
CA GLY A 512 -40.58 -4.61 -29.98
C GLY A 512 -39.16 -5.11 -29.67
N VAL A 513 -38.50 -4.51 -28.67
CA VAL A 513 -37.23 -5.01 -28.14
C VAL A 513 -37.51 -6.18 -27.19
N ILE A 514 -36.86 -7.32 -27.44
CA ILE A 514 -37.16 -8.59 -26.76
C ILE A 514 -36.15 -8.82 -25.62
N PRO A 515 -36.59 -9.01 -24.36
CA PRO A 515 -35.72 -9.39 -23.24
C PRO A 515 -34.86 -10.63 -23.53
N ASN A 516 -33.62 -10.62 -23.06
CA ASN A 516 -32.56 -11.63 -23.23
C ASN A 516 -32.08 -11.87 -24.68
N GLU A 517 -32.74 -11.28 -25.68
CA GLU A 517 -32.45 -11.50 -27.09
C GLU A 517 -31.93 -10.25 -27.78
N SER A 518 -32.60 -9.12 -27.58
CA SER A 518 -32.31 -7.90 -28.32
C SER A 518 -31.09 -7.14 -27.80
N LYS A 519 -30.37 -6.53 -28.74
CA LYS A 519 -29.12 -5.80 -28.49
C LYS A 519 -29.34 -4.31 -28.66
N VAL A 520 -28.96 -3.53 -27.66
CA VAL A 520 -29.02 -2.06 -27.67
C VAL A 520 -27.59 -1.52 -27.74
N GLY A 521 -27.23 -1.00 -28.91
CA GLY A 521 -25.98 -0.29 -29.15
C GLY A 521 -26.00 1.10 -28.54
N ILE A 522 -24.93 1.48 -27.83
CA ILE A 522 -24.77 2.84 -27.28
C ILE A 522 -23.44 3.41 -27.78
N MET A 523 -23.49 4.55 -28.49
CA MET A 523 -22.33 5.26 -29.03
C MET A 523 -22.41 6.74 -28.66
N SER A 524 -21.77 7.13 -27.58
CA SER A 524 -21.86 8.47 -27.00
C SER A 524 -20.65 8.78 -26.12
N LEU A 525 -20.36 10.06 -25.93
CA LEU A 525 -19.40 10.53 -24.92
C LEU A 525 -19.97 10.34 -23.51
N ASN A 526 -19.14 10.53 -22.48
CA ASN A 526 -19.56 10.38 -21.09
C ASN A 526 -20.65 11.41 -20.73
N ARG A 527 -21.86 10.92 -20.44
CA ARG A 527 -23.01 11.75 -20.05
C ARG A 527 -24.08 10.94 -19.29
N PRO A 528 -24.96 11.59 -18.51
CA PRO A 528 -26.03 10.94 -17.77
C PRO A 528 -26.90 9.97 -18.57
N GLU A 529 -27.21 10.33 -19.82
CA GLU A 529 -28.10 9.60 -20.71
C GLU A 529 -27.57 8.21 -21.06
N TRP A 530 -26.24 8.03 -21.14
CA TRP A 530 -25.66 6.70 -21.28
C TRP A 530 -26.04 5.82 -20.08
N ALA A 531 -25.87 6.33 -18.86
CA ALA A 531 -26.18 5.57 -17.64
C ALA A 531 -27.68 5.22 -17.58
N TYR A 532 -28.57 6.12 -18.01
CA TYR A 532 -30.01 5.81 -18.07
C TYR A 532 -30.31 4.65 -19.01
N VAL A 533 -29.76 4.68 -20.23
CA VAL A 533 -30.01 3.64 -21.25
C VAL A 533 -29.37 2.31 -20.85
N GLU A 534 -28.14 2.33 -20.34
CA GLU A 534 -27.45 1.13 -19.89
C GLU A 534 -28.20 0.44 -18.75
N HIS A 535 -28.62 1.19 -17.73
CA HIS A 535 -29.38 0.62 -16.63
C HIS A 535 -30.81 0.23 -17.01
N ALA A 536 -31.40 0.87 -18.02
CA ALA A 536 -32.67 0.42 -18.60
C ALA A 536 -32.50 -0.95 -19.25
N CYS A 537 -31.39 -1.16 -19.97
CA CYS A 537 -31.06 -2.47 -20.53
C CYS A 537 -30.91 -3.52 -19.42
N TYR A 538 -30.16 -3.23 -18.35
CA TYR A 538 -30.04 -4.19 -17.25
C TYR A 538 -31.39 -4.51 -16.58
N MET A 539 -32.22 -3.49 -16.33
CA MET A 539 -33.51 -3.67 -15.65
C MET A 539 -34.55 -4.43 -16.48
N TYR A 540 -34.50 -4.28 -17.80
CA TYR A 540 -35.43 -4.93 -18.74
C TYR A 540 -34.81 -6.12 -19.47
N SER A 541 -33.63 -6.57 -19.02
CA SER A 541 -32.88 -7.72 -19.55
C SER A 541 -32.48 -7.57 -21.03
N PHE A 542 -32.18 -6.36 -21.51
CA PHE A 542 -31.60 -6.16 -22.86
C PHE A 542 -30.07 -6.24 -22.82
N ILE A 543 -29.46 -6.64 -23.94
CA ILE A 543 -28.00 -6.78 -24.04
C ILE A 543 -27.38 -5.46 -24.49
N VAL A 544 -26.53 -4.87 -23.66
CA VAL A 544 -25.83 -3.62 -24.00
C VAL A 544 -24.65 -3.89 -24.94
N VAL A 545 -24.62 -3.23 -26.10
CA VAL A 545 -23.48 -3.23 -27.03
C VAL A 545 -22.77 -1.89 -26.92
N SER A 546 -21.61 -1.87 -26.27
CA SER A 546 -20.89 -0.61 -26.01
C SER A 546 -19.98 -0.23 -27.19
N LEU A 547 -20.23 0.91 -27.83
CA LEU A 547 -19.55 1.35 -29.05
C LEU A 547 -18.71 2.60 -28.80
N TYR A 548 -17.49 2.61 -29.33
CA TYR A 548 -16.62 3.79 -29.24
C TYR A 548 -17.06 4.86 -30.23
N THR A 549 -16.98 6.13 -29.79
CA THR A 549 -17.26 7.30 -30.63
C THR A 549 -16.18 7.54 -31.71
N THR A 550 -15.06 6.84 -31.64
CA THR A 550 -13.94 6.89 -32.59
C THR A 550 -14.14 6.00 -33.81
N TYR A 551 -15.13 5.10 -33.80
CA TYR A 551 -15.41 4.24 -34.95
C TYR A 551 -15.94 5.05 -36.13
N ASP A 552 -15.32 4.84 -37.30
CA ASP A 552 -15.82 5.34 -38.56
C ASP A 552 -17.12 4.64 -38.99
N SER A 553 -17.83 5.21 -39.97
CA SER A 553 -19.12 4.73 -40.42
C SER A 553 -19.09 3.29 -40.98
N GLN A 554 -18.00 2.90 -41.66
CA GLN A 554 -17.87 1.55 -42.23
C GLN A 554 -17.65 0.50 -41.15
N THR A 555 -16.78 0.82 -40.19
CA THR A 555 -16.49 0.00 -39.02
C THR A 555 -17.74 -0.17 -38.18
N LEU A 556 -18.46 0.92 -37.90
CA LEU A 556 -19.72 0.90 -37.15
C LEU A 556 -20.75 -0.03 -37.81
N LEU A 557 -20.98 0.11 -39.13
CA LEU A 557 -21.92 -0.72 -39.87
C LEU A 557 -21.56 -2.21 -39.78
N LYS A 558 -20.27 -2.56 -39.94
CA LYS A 558 -19.78 -3.94 -39.80
C LYS A 558 -20.00 -4.48 -38.39
N LEU A 559 -19.69 -3.70 -37.35
CA LEU A 559 -19.83 -4.13 -35.96
C LEU A 559 -21.29 -4.35 -35.59
N LEU A 560 -22.18 -3.41 -35.92
CA LEU A 560 -23.62 -3.52 -35.64
C LEU A 560 -24.26 -4.73 -36.35
N LYS A 561 -23.83 -5.01 -37.59
CA LYS A 561 -24.24 -6.21 -38.30
C LYS A 561 -23.75 -7.49 -37.61
N ARG A 562 -22.49 -7.53 -37.17
CA ARG A 562 -21.91 -8.68 -36.46
C ARG A 562 -22.58 -8.92 -35.11
N THR A 563 -22.94 -7.87 -34.38
CA THR A 563 -23.67 -7.99 -33.10
C THR A 563 -25.17 -8.18 -33.26
N GLN A 564 -25.70 -8.06 -34.48
CA GLN A 564 -27.14 -8.08 -34.77
C GLN A 564 -27.89 -7.08 -33.90
N THR A 565 -27.43 -5.82 -33.91
CA THR A 565 -27.99 -4.77 -33.04
C THR A 565 -29.37 -4.32 -33.52
N ASP A 566 -30.36 -4.36 -32.62
CA ASP A 566 -31.74 -3.96 -32.89
C ASP A 566 -31.96 -2.46 -32.70
N VAL A 567 -31.35 -1.86 -31.68
CA VAL A 567 -31.53 -0.44 -31.34
C VAL A 567 -30.18 0.23 -31.26
N LEU A 568 -30.03 1.38 -31.89
CA LEU A 568 -28.80 2.18 -31.81
C LEU A 568 -29.10 3.52 -31.13
N VAL A 569 -28.45 3.77 -30.00
CA VAL A 569 -28.51 5.04 -29.28
C VAL A 569 -27.23 5.82 -29.52
N VAL A 570 -27.35 7.06 -30.00
CA VAL A 570 -26.22 7.95 -30.31
C VAL A 570 -26.31 9.26 -29.52
N ASP A 571 -25.16 9.87 -29.24
CA ASP A 571 -25.12 11.24 -28.70
C ASP A 571 -25.87 12.22 -29.62
N ASN A 572 -25.51 12.24 -30.91
CA ASN A 572 -26.08 13.12 -31.92
C ASN A 572 -26.37 12.33 -33.21
N LEU A 573 -27.54 12.56 -33.80
CA LEU A 573 -27.99 11.89 -35.02
C LEU A 573 -27.07 12.11 -36.23
N ASP A 574 -26.40 13.26 -36.33
CA ASP A 574 -25.47 13.57 -37.43
C ASP A 574 -24.31 12.55 -37.52
N ARG A 575 -23.97 11.87 -36.41
CA ARG A 575 -22.94 10.83 -36.37
C ARG A 575 -23.21 9.65 -37.30
N VAL A 576 -24.48 9.32 -37.52
CA VAL A 576 -24.90 8.17 -38.32
C VAL A 576 -25.71 8.54 -39.55
N LYS A 577 -25.97 9.84 -39.76
CA LYS A 577 -26.82 10.37 -40.82
C LYS A 577 -26.44 9.89 -42.22
N SER A 578 -25.14 9.77 -42.50
CA SER A 578 -24.63 9.29 -43.80
C SER A 578 -24.87 7.81 -44.07
N ILE A 579 -25.13 7.01 -43.03
CA ILE A 579 -25.26 5.55 -43.12
C ILE A 579 -26.60 5.01 -42.61
N MET A 580 -27.58 5.87 -42.30
CA MET A 580 -28.83 5.44 -41.65
C MET A 580 -29.59 4.40 -42.50
N ASN A 581 -29.62 4.58 -43.82
CA ASN A 581 -30.29 3.66 -44.72
C ASN A 581 -29.63 2.27 -44.67
N GLU A 582 -28.30 2.21 -44.69
CA GLU A 582 -27.58 0.94 -44.52
C GLU A 582 -27.80 0.33 -43.13
N LEU A 583 -27.89 1.14 -42.07
CA LEU A 583 -28.17 0.64 -40.73
C LEU A 583 -29.54 -0.07 -40.65
N PHE A 584 -30.59 0.55 -41.19
CA PHE A 584 -31.93 -0.05 -41.23
C PHE A 584 -31.95 -1.32 -42.09
N GLN A 585 -31.26 -1.32 -43.24
CA GLN A 585 -31.14 -2.51 -44.10
C GLN A 585 -30.39 -3.68 -43.43
N ASN A 586 -29.48 -3.38 -42.49
CA ASN A 586 -28.70 -4.38 -41.75
C ASN A 586 -29.33 -4.78 -40.41
N GLY A 587 -30.60 -4.43 -40.16
CA GLY A 587 -31.38 -4.99 -39.04
C GLY A 587 -31.55 -4.06 -37.83
N VAL A 588 -30.98 -2.86 -37.83
CA VAL A 588 -31.32 -1.85 -36.82
C VAL A 588 -32.78 -1.45 -37.03
N LYS A 589 -33.62 -1.57 -36.01
CA LYS A 589 -35.06 -1.26 -36.06
C LYS A 589 -35.36 0.16 -35.60
N LEU A 590 -34.55 0.69 -34.68
CA LEU A 590 -34.77 1.98 -34.04
C LEU A 590 -33.44 2.70 -33.79
N ILE A 591 -33.38 3.99 -34.14
CA ILE A 591 -32.28 4.88 -33.78
C ILE A 591 -32.80 5.92 -32.78
N ILE A 592 -32.07 6.12 -31.68
CA ILE A 592 -32.41 7.08 -30.63
C ILE A 592 -31.27 8.11 -30.50
N SER A 593 -31.58 9.39 -30.67
CA SER A 593 -30.64 10.50 -30.42
C SER A 593 -30.79 10.98 -28.97
N MET A 594 -29.68 11.12 -28.25
CA MET A 594 -29.67 11.74 -26.92
C MET A 594 -29.88 13.26 -27.01
N ASP A 595 -29.32 13.89 -28.05
CA ASP A 595 -29.58 15.30 -28.37
C ASP A 595 -30.96 15.49 -29.02
N GLN A 596 -31.51 16.70 -28.90
CA GLN A 596 -32.78 17.07 -29.54
C GLN A 596 -32.71 16.93 -31.06
N ILE A 597 -33.80 16.48 -31.67
CA ILE A 597 -33.93 16.38 -33.13
C ILE A 597 -35.18 17.10 -33.62
N ASN A 598 -35.07 17.76 -34.78
CA ASN A 598 -36.13 18.61 -35.33
C ASN A 598 -37.33 17.83 -35.86
N SER A 599 -37.16 16.56 -36.23
CA SER A 599 -38.21 15.71 -36.78
C SER A 599 -38.09 14.28 -36.27
N LEU A 600 -39.09 13.86 -35.49
CA LEU A 600 -39.27 12.47 -35.07
C LEU A 600 -39.84 11.65 -36.26
N GLN A 601 -39.36 10.41 -36.42
CA GLN A 601 -39.86 9.44 -37.40
C GLN A 601 -40.16 8.12 -36.69
N THR A 602 -40.94 7.23 -37.28
CA THR A 602 -41.30 5.95 -36.65
C THR A 602 -40.09 5.17 -36.12
N ASN A 603 -38.99 5.18 -36.87
CA ASN A 603 -37.72 4.48 -36.58
C ASN A 603 -36.59 5.41 -36.10
N ILE A 604 -36.86 6.71 -35.86
CA ILE A 604 -35.89 7.70 -35.36
C ILE A 604 -36.53 8.57 -34.28
N GLN A 605 -36.03 8.48 -33.06
CA GLN A 605 -36.61 9.16 -31.90
C GLN A 605 -35.57 9.97 -31.13
N SER A 606 -36.00 10.97 -30.36
CA SER A 606 -35.17 11.57 -29.31
C SER A 606 -35.33 10.82 -27.99
N LEU A 607 -34.31 10.84 -27.15
CA LEU A 607 -34.37 10.20 -25.84
C LEU A 607 -35.44 10.85 -24.94
N ASP A 608 -35.66 12.16 -25.08
CA ASP A 608 -36.73 12.89 -24.38
C ASP A 608 -38.12 12.40 -24.77
N HIS A 609 -38.34 12.13 -26.07
CA HIS A 609 -39.58 11.54 -26.55
C HIS A 609 -39.76 10.12 -25.98
N VAL A 610 -38.71 9.30 -26.04
CA VAL A 610 -38.66 7.93 -25.48
C VAL A 610 -39.04 7.94 -23.99
N MET A 611 -38.47 8.86 -23.20
CA MET A 611 -38.80 9.00 -21.77
C MET A 611 -40.24 9.48 -21.55
N THR A 612 -40.72 10.42 -22.37
CA THR A 612 -42.08 10.98 -22.26
C THR A 612 -43.15 9.94 -22.60
N GLU A 613 -42.98 9.18 -23.68
CA GLU A 613 -43.90 8.12 -24.07
C GLU A 613 -43.83 6.94 -23.11
N GLY A 614 -42.63 6.50 -22.73
CA GLY A 614 -42.44 5.43 -21.76
C GLY A 614 -43.10 5.71 -20.40
N LYS A 615 -43.14 6.99 -19.99
CA LYS A 615 -43.83 7.42 -18.77
C LYS A 615 -45.34 7.21 -18.79
N LYS A 616 -45.97 7.24 -19.97
CA LYS A 616 -47.43 7.03 -20.10
C LYS A 616 -47.83 5.60 -19.74
N ASN A 617 -46.95 4.64 -19.95
CA ASN A 617 -47.21 3.22 -19.73
C ASN A 617 -45.96 2.48 -19.22
N ILE A 618 -45.71 2.59 -17.92
CA ILE A 618 -44.58 1.89 -17.30
C ILE A 618 -44.86 0.40 -17.26
N ARG A 619 -44.06 -0.37 -18.00
CA ARG A 619 -44.10 -1.84 -18.03
C ARG A 619 -43.38 -2.43 -16.82
N SER A 620 -43.87 -3.57 -16.35
CA SER A 620 -43.17 -4.38 -15.34
C SER A 620 -41.86 -4.92 -15.91
N CYS A 621 -40.80 -4.86 -15.11
CA CYS A 621 -39.53 -5.51 -15.42
C CYS A 621 -39.58 -6.99 -15.03
N HIS A 622 -39.05 -7.86 -15.89
CA HIS A 622 -38.70 -9.22 -15.51
C HIS A 622 -37.29 -9.20 -14.91
N LYS A 623 -37.10 -9.85 -13.76
CA LYS A 623 -35.77 -9.93 -13.15
C LYS A 623 -34.86 -10.78 -14.06
N PRO A 624 -33.69 -10.27 -14.49
CA PRO A 624 -32.78 -11.04 -15.32
C PRO A 624 -32.22 -12.23 -14.53
N ASP A 625 -31.97 -13.32 -15.23
CA ASP A 625 -31.14 -14.40 -14.73
C ASP A 625 -29.70 -13.87 -14.57
N PRO A 626 -29.04 -14.02 -13.40
CA PRO A 626 -27.65 -13.59 -13.22
C PRO A 626 -26.68 -14.15 -14.27
N ASP A 627 -26.93 -15.35 -14.82
CA ASP A 627 -26.08 -15.97 -15.83
C ASP A 627 -26.37 -15.50 -17.27
N SER A 628 -27.47 -14.77 -17.49
CA SER A 628 -27.79 -14.16 -18.79
C SER A 628 -26.78 -13.06 -19.17
N ILE A 629 -26.61 -12.86 -20.47
CA ILE A 629 -25.68 -11.85 -21.00
C ILE A 629 -26.23 -10.45 -20.70
N ALA A 630 -25.43 -9.63 -20.02
CA ALA A 630 -25.72 -8.23 -19.77
C ALA A 630 -25.10 -7.32 -20.82
N SER A 631 -23.91 -7.67 -21.33
CA SER A 631 -23.20 -6.79 -22.25
C SER A 631 -22.24 -7.49 -23.22
N PHE A 632 -22.15 -6.92 -24.42
CA PHE A 632 -21.11 -7.15 -25.39
C PHE A 632 -20.07 -6.03 -25.33
N ILE A 633 -18.81 -6.42 -25.13
CA ILE A 633 -17.66 -5.50 -25.13
C ILE A 633 -16.75 -5.84 -26.31
N PHE A 634 -16.33 -4.84 -27.08
CA PHE A 634 -15.35 -5.05 -28.13
C PHE A 634 -13.93 -5.08 -27.55
N THR A 635 -13.16 -6.12 -27.87
CA THR A 635 -11.74 -6.23 -27.51
C THR A 635 -10.87 -6.05 -28.75
N SER A 636 -9.81 -5.25 -28.61
CA SER A 636 -8.84 -5.04 -29.69
C SER A 636 -7.89 -6.23 -29.78
N GLY A 637 -8.20 -7.17 -30.67
CA GLY A 637 -7.34 -8.31 -30.97
C GLY A 637 -6.14 -7.94 -31.83
N THR A 638 -5.08 -8.75 -31.79
CA THR A 638 -3.90 -8.64 -32.66
C THR A 638 -4.21 -8.84 -34.14
N THR A 639 -5.39 -9.35 -34.48
CA THR A 639 -5.84 -9.74 -35.83
C THR A 639 -6.53 -8.62 -36.62
N GLY A 640 -6.61 -7.40 -36.10
CA GLY A 640 -7.17 -6.23 -36.80
C GLY A 640 -8.69 -6.07 -36.71
N GLU A 641 -9.45 -7.16 -36.68
CA GLU A 641 -10.90 -7.11 -36.40
C GLU A 641 -11.20 -7.24 -34.89
N PRO A 642 -12.08 -6.40 -34.31
CA PRO A 642 -12.47 -6.53 -32.90
C PRO A 642 -13.22 -7.84 -32.63
N LYS A 643 -12.90 -8.47 -31.50
CA LYS A 643 -13.67 -9.59 -30.96
C LYS A 643 -14.77 -9.07 -30.04
N ILE A 644 -15.83 -9.84 -29.83
CA ILE A 644 -17.00 -9.42 -29.05
C ILE A 644 -17.09 -10.30 -27.80
N ALA A 645 -16.59 -9.81 -26.68
CA ALA A 645 -16.64 -10.52 -25.40
C ALA A 645 -18.05 -10.46 -24.79
N MET A 646 -18.60 -11.62 -24.41
CA MET A 646 -19.92 -11.75 -23.81
C MET A 646 -19.83 -11.78 -22.28
N LEU A 647 -20.30 -10.71 -21.62
CA LEU A 647 -20.31 -10.60 -20.16
C LEU A 647 -21.72 -10.78 -19.61
N SER A 648 -21.87 -11.69 -18.65
CA SER A 648 -23.11 -11.89 -17.89
C SER A 648 -23.24 -10.90 -16.73
N HIS A 649 -24.47 -10.78 -16.18
CA HIS A 649 -24.70 -10.01 -14.96
C HIS A 649 -23.82 -10.51 -13.79
N ALA A 650 -23.70 -11.82 -13.64
CA ALA A 650 -22.90 -12.48 -12.62
C ALA A 650 -21.41 -12.15 -12.76
N ASN A 651 -20.86 -12.12 -13.98
CA ASN A 651 -19.44 -11.82 -14.18
C ASN A 651 -19.07 -10.42 -13.66
N ILE A 652 -19.89 -9.42 -13.98
CA ILE A 652 -19.70 -8.03 -13.58
C ILE A 652 -19.92 -7.88 -12.06
N LEU A 653 -20.99 -8.46 -11.51
CA LEU A 653 -21.25 -8.43 -10.06
C LEU A 653 -20.15 -9.09 -9.24
N ALA A 654 -19.58 -10.21 -9.70
CA ALA A 654 -18.48 -10.88 -9.02
C ALA A 654 -17.23 -10.00 -8.89
N THR A 655 -16.92 -9.21 -9.92
CA THR A 655 -15.83 -8.24 -9.89
C THR A 655 -16.11 -7.11 -8.89
N ILE A 656 -17.34 -6.60 -8.87
CA ILE A 656 -17.76 -5.53 -7.95
C ILE A 656 -17.72 -6.02 -6.50
N LYS A 657 -18.28 -7.20 -6.20
CA LYS A 657 -18.22 -7.83 -4.86
C LYS A 657 -16.78 -7.92 -4.36
N ALA A 658 -15.91 -8.51 -5.18
CA ALA A 658 -14.53 -8.74 -4.81
C ALA A 658 -13.78 -7.42 -4.55
N SER A 659 -14.12 -6.35 -5.28
CA SER A 659 -13.62 -4.99 -5.04
C SER A 659 -14.12 -4.41 -3.71
N ILE A 660 -15.43 -4.54 -3.42
CA ILE A 660 -16.05 -4.07 -2.17
C ILE A 660 -15.42 -4.79 -0.97
N ASP A 661 -15.29 -6.11 -1.03
CA ASP A 661 -14.75 -6.92 0.05
C ASP A 661 -13.33 -6.50 0.44
N ARG A 662 -12.46 -6.28 -0.55
CA ARG A 662 -11.10 -5.80 -0.30
C ARG A 662 -11.10 -4.42 0.36
N ARG A 663 -11.98 -3.52 -0.10
CA ARG A 663 -12.10 -2.17 0.45
C ARG A 663 -12.64 -2.19 1.89
N ARG A 664 -13.63 -3.03 2.19
CA ARG A 664 -14.17 -3.22 3.55
C ARG A 664 -13.10 -3.65 4.53
N ARG A 665 -12.33 -4.69 4.19
CA ARG A 665 -11.23 -5.16 5.04
C ARG A 665 -10.20 -4.07 5.31
N ALA A 666 -9.90 -3.29 4.27
CA ALA A 666 -8.94 -2.22 4.31
C ALA A 666 -9.47 -0.89 4.93
N ASN A 667 -10.62 -0.86 5.61
CA ASN A 667 -11.24 0.37 6.13
C ASN A 667 -11.42 1.49 5.07
N LEU A 668 -11.72 1.10 3.82
CA LEU A 668 -11.95 1.96 2.66
C LEU A 668 -13.34 1.72 2.04
N GLU A 669 -14.30 1.32 2.88
CA GLU A 669 -15.68 1.12 2.47
C GLU A 669 -16.28 2.41 1.87
N SER A 670 -17.08 2.24 0.82
CA SER A 670 -17.77 3.37 0.21
C SER A 670 -18.81 3.95 1.15
N THR A 671 -19.11 5.22 0.94
CA THR A 671 -20.28 5.86 1.55
C THR A 671 -21.18 6.47 0.48
N CYS A 672 -22.43 6.76 0.84
CA CYS A 672 -23.37 7.48 -0.03
C CYS A 672 -22.93 8.94 -0.33
N GLU A 673 -21.95 9.46 0.42
CA GLU A 673 -21.33 10.77 0.21
C GLU A 673 -20.15 10.73 -0.76
N ASP A 674 -19.72 9.53 -1.16
CA ASP A 674 -18.65 9.40 -2.14
C ASP A 674 -19.11 9.96 -3.48
N ARG A 675 -18.23 10.78 -4.07
CA ARG A 675 -18.37 11.34 -5.40
C ARG A 675 -17.38 10.71 -6.38
N HIS A 676 -17.89 10.27 -7.53
CA HIS A 676 -17.13 9.83 -8.70
C HIS A 676 -17.30 10.82 -9.86
N CYS A 677 -16.23 11.04 -10.61
CA CYS A 677 -16.24 11.80 -11.85
C CYS A 677 -15.97 10.85 -13.01
N SER A 678 -17.00 10.59 -13.81
CA SER A 678 -16.93 9.70 -14.96
C SER A 678 -16.28 10.41 -16.14
N PHE A 679 -15.07 9.97 -16.53
CA PHE A 679 -14.32 10.56 -17.64
C PHE A 679 -13.63 9.53 -18.53
N LEU A 680 -13.39 8.31 -18.05
CA LEU A 680 -12.89 7.25 -18.92
C LEU A 680 -14.00 6.85 -19.89
N PRO A 681 -13.71 6.51 -21.15
CA PRO A 681 -14.76 6.22 -22.12
C PRO A 681 -15.75 5.18 -21.59
N MET A 682 -17.04 5.51 -21.53
CA MET A 682 -18.08 4.59 -21.06
C MET A 682 -18.22 3.35 -21.96
N ALA A 683 -17.69 3.38 -23.18
CA ALA A 683 -17.58 2.21 -24.04
C ALA A 683 -16.59 1.14 -23.50
N HIS A 684 -15.67 1.54 -22.62
CA HIS A 684 -14.67 0.67 -22.03
C HIS A 684 -15.16 0.09 -20.70
N LEU A 685 -14.97 -1.22 -20.49
CA LEU A 685 -15.46 -1.94 -19.32
C LEU A 685 -14.99 -1.33 -17.98
N TYR A 686 -13.77 -0.80 -17.93
CA TYR A 686 -13.21 -0.23 -16.71
C TYR A 686 -14.09 0.89 -16.13
N GLU A 687 -14.56 1.85 -16.92
CA GLU A 687 -15.45 2.91 -16.42
C GLU A 687 -16.79 2.34 -15.93
N ARG A 688 -17.34 1.38 -16.68
CA ARG A 688 -18.63 0.77 -16.39
C ARG A 688 -18.63 0.01 -15.07
N LEU A 689 -17.53 -0.67 -14.73
CA LEU A 689 -17.36 -1.32 -13.43
C LEU A 689 -17.40 -0.31 -12.28
N ILE A 690 -16.78 0.86 -12.45
CA ILE A 690 -16.77 1.91 -11.42
C ILE A 690 -18.15 2.56 -11.27
N LEU A 691 -18.88 2.75 -12.37
CA LEU A 691 -20.26 3.23 -12.32
C LEU A 691 -21.18 2.23 -11.63
N CYS A 692 -21.07 0.95 -11.97
CA CYS A 692 -21.85 -0.10 -11.31
C CYS A 692 -21.54 -0.19 -9.81
N ASP A 693 -20.26 -0.11 -9.40
CA ASP A 693 -19.86 0.00 -7.99
C ASP A 693 -20.46 1.24 -7.33
N ALA A 694 -20.38 2.42 -7.97
CA ALA A 694 -20.90 3.66 -7.42
C ALA A 694 -22.42 3.61 -7.20
N PHE A 695 -23.19 3.16 -8.19
CA PHE A 695 -24.65 3.05 -8.07
C PHE A 695 -25.07 2.01 -7.05
N LEU A 696 -24.38 0.86 -6.99
CA LEU A 696 -24.63 -0.15 -5.97
C LEU A 696 -24.33 0.39 -4.56
N GLN A 697 -23.30 1.23 -4.39
CA GLN A 697 -22.91 1.80 -3.09
C GLN A 697 -23.69 3.07 -2.70
N GLY A 698 -24.70 3.47 -3.48
CA GLY A 698 -25.49 4.67 -3.18
C GLY A 698 -24.70 5.97 -3.36
N SER A 699 -23.56 5.92 -4.06
CA SER A 699 -22.66 7.05 -4.29
C SER A 699 -23.21 8.02 -5.35
N GLN A 700 -22.55 9.17 -5.50
CA GLN A 700 -22.93 10.26 -6.38
C GLN A 700 -22.00 10.31 -7.60
N VAL A 701 -22.55 10.40 -8.81
CA VAL A 701 -21.80 10.37 -10.07
C VAL A 701 -22.05 11.65 -10.87
N ALA A 702 -20.98 12.30 -11.33
CA ALA A 702 -21.07 13.37 -12.32
C ALA A 702 -20.14 13.06 -13.50
N PHE A 703 -20.40 13.65 -14.67
CA PHE A 703 -19.77 13.26 -15.92
C PHE A 703 -18.87 14.36 -16.47
N CYS A 704 -17.71 13.97 -16.99
CA CYS A 704 -16.77 14.81 -17.71
C CYS A 704 -16.70 14.32 -19.17
N PRO A 705 -17.44 14.95 -20.10
CA PRO A 705 -17.49 14.51 -21.50
C PRO A 705 -16.17 14.73 -22.25
N GLN A 706 -15.32 15.63 -21.75
CA GLN A 706 -14.05 16.05 -22.35
C GLN A 706 -12.89 15.73 -21.40
N PRO A 707 -12.20 14.59 -21.56
CA PRO A 707 -11.10 14.18 -20.68
C PRO A 707 -9.97 15.21 -20.55
N GLU A 708 -9.77 16.07 -21.55
CA GLU A 708 -8.82 17.18 -21.53
C GLU A 708 -9.15 18.24 -20.45
N LYS A 709 -10.43 18.39 -20.08
CA LYS A 709 -10.90 19.30 -19.03
C LYS A 709 -11.05 18.63 -17.66
N LEU A 710 -10.58 17.39 -17.51
CA LEU A 710 -10.77 16.57 -16.30
C LEU A 710 -10.48 17.31 -14.99
N PHE A 711 -9.36 18.02 -14.91
CA PHE A 711 -8.95 18.69 -13.67
C PHE A 711 -9.80 19.93 -13.34
N GLU A 712 -10.44 20.55 -14.34
CA GLU A 712 -11.42 21.62 -14.15
C GLU A 712 -12.70 21.03 -13.53
N TYR A 713 -13.21 19.94 -14.10
CA TYR A 713 -14.34 19.18 -13.55
C TYR A 713 -14.06 18.67 -12.13
N TYR A 714 -12.82 18.29 -11.81
CA TYR A 714 -12.43 17.90 -10.46
C TYR A 714 -12.53 19.04 -9.45
N GLN A 715 -12.37 20.30 -9.87
CA GLN A 715 -12.57 21.45 -8.97
C GLN A 715 -14.05 21.63 -8.58
N VAL A 716 -14.96 21.31 -9.51
CA VAL A 716 -16.41 21.40 -9.31
C VAL A 716 -16.94 20.17 -8.57
N ILE A 717 -16.72 18.98 -9.14
CA ILE A 717 -17.24 17.70 -8.62
C ILE A 717 -16.62 17.36 -7.27
N LYS A 718 -15.33 17.68 -7.08
CA LYS A 718 -14.54 17.32 -5.88
C LYS A 718 -14.64 15.82 -5.59
N PRO A 719 -14.16 14.96 -6.50
CA PRO A 719 -14.27 13.51 -6.34
C PRO A 719 -13.55 13.06 -5.06
N THR A 720 -14.03 11.95 -4.51
CA THR A 720 -13.56 11.35 -3.24
C THR A 720 -12.79 10.05 -3.48
N ARG A 721 -13.20 9.32 -4.51
CA ARG A 721 -12.51 8.16 -5.07
C ARG A 721 -12.28 8.44 -6.55
N ILE A 722 -11.11 8.08 -7.06
CA ILE A 722 -10.77 8.27 -8.47
C ILE A 722 -10.14 7.02 -9.05
N CYS A 723 -10.46 6.76 -10.31
CA CYS A 723 -9.79 5.77 -11.13
C CYS A 723 -8.97 6.49 -12.19
N MET A 724 -7.73 6.07 -12.39
CA MET A 724 -6.78 6.73 -13.28
C MET A 724 -6.06 5.74 -14.18
N VAL A 725 -5.66 6.18 -15.36
CA VAL A 725 -4.76 5.44 -16.23
C VAL A 725 -3.33 6.02 -16.14
N PRO A 726 -2.27 5.20 -16.23
CA PRO A 726 -0.90 5.66 -16.08
C PRO A 726 -0.52 6.81 -17.00
N ARG A 727 -1.05 6.84 -18.24
CA ARG A 727 -0.79 7.92 -19.20
C ARG A 727 -1.14 9.31 -18.66
N ILE A 728 -2.26 9.44 -17.95
CA ILE A 728 -2.69 10.72 -17.38
C ILE A 728 -1.79 11.09 -16.20
N LEU A 729 -1.48 10.12 -15.34
CA LEU A 729 -0.57 10.33 -14.21
C LEU A 729 0.83 10.75 -14.69
N ASN A 730 1.38 10.10 -15.73
CA ASN A 730 2.65 10.47 -16.34
C ASN A 730 2.61 11.90 -16.89
N LYS A 731 1.59 12.28 -17.67
CA LYS A 731 1.44 13.66 -18.18
C LYS A 731 1.41 14.70 -17.06
N VAL A 732 0.66 14.43 -15.99
CA VAL A 732 0.59 15.33 -14.82
C VAL A 732 1.94 15.40 -14.11
N TYR A 733 2.60 14.26 -13.94
CA TYR A 733 3.95 14.16 -13.36
C TYR A 733 4.95 15.01 -14.15
N ASP A 734 4.98 14.86 -15.48
CA ASP A 734 5.88 15.58 -16.38
C ASP A 734 5.61 17.09 -16.35
N ALA A 735 4.34 17.50 -16.39
CA ALA A 735 3.95 18.90 -16.29
C ALA A 735 4.40 19.54 -14.95
N ILE A 736 4.24 18.80 -13.84
CA ILE A 736 4.73 19.25 -12.53
C ILE A 736 6.25 19.38 -12.56
N TYR A 737 6.97 18.37 -13.06
CA TYR A 737 8.43 18.38 -13.10
C TYR A 737 9.00 19.45 -14.02
N ALA A 738 8.34 19.76 -15.15
CA ALA A 738 8.71 20.86 -16.03
C ALA A 738 8.68 22.22 -15.30
N GLU A 739 7.60 22.48 -14.54
CA GLU A 739 7.46 23.70 -13.74
C GLU A 739 8.46 23.76 -12.57
N VAL A 740 8.74 22.62 -11.94
CA VAL A 740 9.67 22.50 -10.83
C VAL A 740 11.12 22.72 -11.28
N ASN A 741 11.47 22.20 -12.45
CA ASN A 741 12.81 22.32 -13.03
C ASN A 741 13.20 23.76 -13.38
N LYS A 742 12.23 24.69 -13.48
CA LYS A 742 12.49 26.14 -13.63
C LYS A 742 13.20 26.76 -12.42
N SER A 743 13.15 26.13 -11.25
CA SER A 743 13.79 26.63 -10.03
C SER A 743 14.63 25.55 -9.35
N LYS A 744 15.93 25.81 -9.20
CA LYS A 744 16.86 24.92 -8.47
C LYS A 744 16.40 24.67 -7.03
N VAL A 745 15.77 25.66 -6.40
CA VAL A 745 15.20 25.56 -5.04
C VAL A 745 13.97 24.67 -5.02
N LYS A 746 12.99 24.87 -5.94
CA LYS A 746 11.81 23.98 -6.03
C LYS A 746 12.22 22.53 -6.31
N ARG A 747 13.18 22.34 -7.22
CA ARG A 747 13.73 21.02 -7.57
C ARG A 747 14.36 20.33 -6.37
N PHE A 748 15.20 21.04 -5.62
CA PHE A 748 15.79 20.52 -4.38
C PHE A 748 14.71 20.16 -3.34
N LEU A 749 13.72 21.02 -3.12
CA LEU A 749 12.65 20.78 -2.16
C LEU A 749 11.78 19.56 -2.51
N ILE A 750 11.48 19.36 -3.80
CA ILE A 750 10.72 18.19 -4.27
C ILE A 750 11.57 16.92 -4.25
N GLN A 751 12.83 16.97 -4.68
CA GLN A 751 13.74 15.84 -4.55
C GLN A 751 13.93 15.43 -3.08
N GLN A 752 14.00 16.39 -2.15
CA GLN A 752 13.99 16.07 -0.71
C GLN A 752 12.66 15.48 -0.26
N ALA A 753 11.52 15.95 -0.79
CA ALA A 753 10.21 15.39 -0.47
C ALA A 753 9.98 13.97 -1.03
N LEU A 754 10.68 13.59 -2.12
CA LEU A 754 10.54 12.31 -2.83
C LEU A 754 11.64 11.28 -2.51
N ASN A 755 12.86 11.73 -2.20
CA ASN A 755 13.92 10.88 -1.65
C ASN A 755 13.55 10.38 -0.24
N ASN A 756 12.61 11.07 0.40
CA ASN A 756 11.85 10.49 1.48
C ASN A 756 10.69 9.73 0.85
N ASP A 757 10.54 8.45 1.19
CA ASP A 757 9.49 7.63 0.61
C ASP A 757 8.05 8.07 0.95
N LYS A 758 7.88 9.26 1.58
CA LYS A 758 6.74 9.60 2.42
C LYS A 758 6.49 11.11 2.53
N PRO A 759 5.21 11.52 2.62
CA PRO A 759 4.83 12.91 2.79
C PRO A 759 5.17 13.49 4.19
N THR A 760 5.95 14.57 4.20
CA THR A 760 6.34 15.37 5.38
C THR A 760 5.41 16.60 5.56
N PHE A 761 5.54 17.35 6.66
CA PHE A 761 4.85 18.65 6.80
C PHE A 761 5.23 19.61 5.66
N LEU A 762 6.50 19.58 5.24
CA LEU A 762 7.01 20.30 4.09
C LEU A 762 6.35 19.81 2.78
N SER A 763 6.19 18.49 2.61
CA SER A 763 5.49 17.94 1.44
C SER A 763 4.00 18.34 1.42
N LYS A 764 3.32 18.41 2.57
CA LYS A 764 1.94 18.93 2.64
C LYS A 764 1.86 20.36 2.13
N ILE A 765 2.83 21.22 2.44
CA ILE A 765 2.86 22.60 1.95
C ILE A 765 3.20 22.64 0.45
N ILE A 766 4.21 21.88 0.02
CA ILE A 766 4.66 21.82 -1.38
C ILE A 766 3.57 21.26 -2.30
N PHE A 767 2.96 20.15 -1.91
CA PHE A 767 1.99 19.41 -2.72
C PHE A 767 0.54 19.86 -2.51
N ARG A 768 0.27 20.90 -1.70
CA ARG A 768 -1.06 21.54 -1.61
C ARG A 768 -1.66 21.84 -2.98
N LYS A 769 -0.85 22.33 -3.92
CA LYS A 769 -1.29 22.62 -5.29
C LYS A 769 -1.65 21.35 -6.06
N VAL A 770 -0.87 20.28 -5.89
CA VAL A 770 -1.16 18.97 -6.51
C VAL A 770 -2.44 18.40 -5.92
N LYS A 771 -2.58 18.35 -4.59
CA LYS A 771 -3.80 17.86 -3.95
C LYS A 771 -5.05 18.67 -4.35
N ARG A 772 -4.91 19.99 -4.51
CA ARG A 772 -5.98 20.86 -5.03
C ARG A 772 -6.37 20.52 -6.47
N LEU A 773 -5.41 20.18 -7.34
CA LEU A 773 -5.68 19.76 -8.71
C LEU A 773 -6.65 18.56 -8.77
N PHE A 774 -6.57 17.66 -7.78
CA PHE A 774 -7.46 16.51 -7.62
C PHE A 774 -8.72 16.80 -6.77
N GLY A 775 -9.07 18.06 -6.51
CA GLY A 775 -10.29 18.44 -5.80
C GLY A 775 -10.23 18.34 -4.27
N ASN A 776 -9.06 18.08 -3.67
CA ASN A 776 -8.77 18.01 -2.22
C ASN A 776 -9.47 16.92 -1.38
N HIS A 777 -10.54 16.30 -1.87
CA HIS A 777 -11.36 15.34 -1.12
C HIS A 777 -11.03 13.88 -1.40
N VAL A 778 -10.14 13.62 -2.36
CA VAL A 778 -9.72 12.26 -2.71
C VAL A 778 -9.04 11.61 -1.52
N TYR A 779 -9.48 10.39 -1.18
CA TYR A 779 -8.90 9.57 -0.12
C TYR A 779 -8.34 8.22 -0.63
N THR A 780 -8.62 7.81 -1.86
CA THR A 780 -8.05 6.61 -2.48
C THR A 780 -8.03 6.71 -4.01
N MET A 781 -7.10 6.02 -4.67
CA MET A 781 -6.98 5.94 -6.11
C MET A 781 -6.71 4.50 -6.58
N LEU A 782 -7.43 4.06 -7.60
CA LEU A 782 -7.12 2.84 -8.36
C LEU A 782 -6.48 3.22 -9.70
N THR A 783 -5.37 2.58 -10.05
CA THR A 783 -4.77 2.68 -11.38
C THR A 783 -4.64 1.31 -12.03
N GLY A 784 -4.75 1.26 -13.36
CA GLY A 784 -4.72 0.01 -14.11
C GLY A 784 -4.80 0.24 -15.61
N SER A 785 -5.17 -0.80 -16.36
CA SER A 785 -5.19 -0.85 -17.83
C SER A 785 -3.82 -0.82 -18.52
N ALA A 786 -2.79 -0.28 -17.88
CA ALA A 786 -1.40 -0.31 -18.31
C ALA A 786 -0.46 -0.29 -17.08
N PRO A 787 0.81 -0.67 -17.23
CA PRO A 787 1.80 -0.55 -16.16
C PRO A 787 2.06 0.91 -15.78
N ILE A 788 2.31 1.16 -14.49
CA ILE A 788 2.81 2.44 -13.99
C ILE A 788 4.22 2.29 -13.46
N THR A 789 5.07 3.30 -13.68
CA THR A 789 6.44 3.24 -13.18
C THR A 789 6.48 3.44 -11.67
N PRO A 790 7.43 2.80 -10.96
CA PRO A 790 7.62 3.00 -9.53
C PRO A 790 7.75 4.47 -9.13
N ASP A 791 8.49 5.26 -9.89
CA ASP A 791 8.76 6.67 -9.58
C ASP A 791 7.47 7.52 -9.60
N VAL A 792 6.60 7.29 -10.58
CA VAL A 792 5.34 8.03 -10.74
C VAL A 792 4.33 7.59 -9.67
N LEU A 793 4.20 6.28 -9.44
CA LEU A 793 3.33 5.74 -8.40
C LEU A 793 3.74 6.28 -7.02
N HIS A 794 5.04 6.26 -6.73
CA HIS A 794 5.63 6.79 -5.52
C HIS A 794 5.36 8.28 -5.33
N PHE A 795 5.60 9.06 -6.39
CA PHE A 795 5.34 10.49 -6.39
C PHE A 795 3.89 10.82 -6.00
N PHE A 796 2.90 10.18 -6.62
CA PHE A 796 1.49 10.48 -6.33
C PHE A 796 1.05 9.98 -4.95
N ARG A 797 1.54 8.83 -4.47
CA ARG A 797 1.30 8.35 -3.09
C ARG A 797 1.73 9.40 -2.08
N ILE A 798 2.89 10.02 -2.31
CA ILE A 798 3.42 11.11 -1.47
C ILE A 798 2.64 12.41 -1.68
N ALA A 799 2.46 12.85 -2.92
CA ALA A 799 1.89 14.16 -3.24
C ALA A 799 0.42 14.28 -2.80
N LEU A 800 -0.36 13.22 -2.96
CA LEU A 800 -1.77 13.17 -2.57
C LEU A 800 -1.96 12.70 -1.12
N ASN A 801 -0.99 11.94 -0.58
CA ASN A 801 -1.04 11.38 0.77
C ASN A 801 -2.27 10.48 0.97
N ILE A 802 -2.53 9.61 -0.01
CA ILE A 802 -3.60 8.61 -0.07
C ILE A 802 -3.04 7.24 -0.48
N PRO A 803 -3.70 6.12 -0.20
CA PRO A 803 -3.42 4.85 -0.86
C PRO A 803 -3.67 4.95 -2.36
N ILE A 804 -2.72 4.44 -3.15
CA ILE A 804 -2.85 4.27 -4.60
C ILE A 804 -2.51 2.82 -4.90
N VAL A 805 -3.47 2.07 -5.42
CA VAL A 805 -3.34 0.64 -5.75
C VAL A 805 -3.31 0.44 -7.26
N GLU A 806 -2.46 -0.48 -7.69
CA GLU A 806 -2.40 -0.93 -9.08
C GLU A 806 -3.23 -2.21 -9.24
N GLY A 807 -4.06 -2.25 -10.28
CA GLY A 807 -4.92 -3.38 -10.63
C GLY A 807 -4.65 -3.88 -12.05
N TYR A 808 -4.61 -5.19 -12.19
CA TYR A 808 -4.50 -5.92 -13.45
C TYR A 808 -5.80 -6.70 -13.72
N GLY A 809 -6.25 -6.64 -14.96
CA GLY A 809 -7.41 -7.36 -15.46
C GLY A 809 -7.62 -7.08 -16.94
N GLN A 810 -8.41 -7.91 -17.59
CA GLN A 810 -8.77 -7.79 -19.00
C GLN A 810 -10.28 -7.93 -19.19
N THR A 811 -10.76 -7.66 -20.41
CA THR A 811 -12.20 -7.73 -20.69
C THR A 811 -12.74 -9.14 -20.52
N GLU A 812 -11.96 -10.13 -20.97
CA GLU A 812 -12.26 -11.55 -20.89
C GLU A 812 -12.37 -12.07 -19.44
N SER A 813 -11.82 -11.33 -18.47
CA SER A 813 -11.92 -11.60 -17.03
C SER A 813 -12.80 -10.58 -16.28
N SER A 814 -13.68 -9.89 -17.01
CA SER A 814 -14.58 -8.85 -16.48
C SER A 814 -13.86 -7.74 -15.71
N GLY A 815 -12.61 -7.44 -16.07
CA GLY A 815 -11.78 -6.42 -15.43
C GLY A 815 -11.10 -6.85 -14.13
N ALA A 816 -11.28 -8.09 -13.67
CA ALA A 816 -10.63 -8.64 -12.49
C ALA A 816 -9.47 -9.58 -12.87
N GLY A 817 -8.34 -9.47 -12.18
CA GLY A 817 -7.21 -10.38 -12.32
C GLY A 817 -6.43 -10.42 -11.02
N SER A 818 -5.64 -9.38 -10.78
CA SER A 818 -4.96 -9.16 -9.52
C SER A 818 -4.99 -7.69 -9.12
N VAL A 819 -4.85 -7.40 -7.82
CA VAL A 819 -4.78 -6.02 -7.33
C VAL A 819 -3.89 -5.93 -6.09
N MET A 820 -3.13 -4.84 -6.03
CA MET A 820 -2.28 -4.52 -4.88
C MET A 820 -3.06 -4.44 -3.58
N HIS A 821 -2.42 -4.83 -2.47
CA HIS A 821 -2.94 -4.50 -1.15
C HIS A 821 -2.71 -3.02 -0.85
N VAL A 822 -3.63 -2.37 -0.13
CA VAL A 822 -3.59 -0.91 0.08
C VAL A 822 -2.43 -0.47 0.98
N THR A 823 -1.95 -1.36 1.83
CA THR A 823 -0.77 -1.15 2.69
C THR A 823 0.52 -1.65 2.03
N ASP A 824 0.43 -2.36 0.91
CA ASP A 824 1.59 -2.78 0.14
C ASP A 824 2.12 -1.61 -0.70
N LEU A 825 3.24 -1.05 -0.24
CA LEU A 825 3.91 0.08 -0.87
C LEU A 825 4.99 -0.36 -1.87
N THR A 826 5.14 -1.66 -2.14
CA THR A 826 6.01 -2.14 -3.23
C THR A 826 5.53 -1.58 -4.57
N ALA A 827 6.43 -1.54 -5.55
CA ALA A 827 6.13 -1.03 -6.87
C ALA A 827 6.59 -2.03 -7.92
N GLY A 828 6.00 -1.97 -9.11
CA GLY A 828 6.26 -2.92 -10.18
C GLY A 828 5.64 -4.31 -9.94
N THR A 829 4.58 -4.38 -9.13
CA THR A 829 3.75 -5.58 -8.97
C THR A 829 2.28 -5.19 -9.07
N VAL A 830 1.46 -6.11 -9.55
CA VAL A 830 0.00 -5.94 -9.69
C VAL A 830 -0.75 -6.64 -8.55
N GLY A 831 -0.04 -6.97 -7.46
CA GLY A 831 -0.60 -7.51 -6.22
C GLY A 831 -1.04 -8.97 -6.30
N THR A 832 -2.17 -9.28 -5.67
CA THR A 832 -2.66 -10.65 -5.47
C THR A 832 -3.95 -10.91 -6.25
N PRO A 833 -4.29 -12.17 -6.59
CA PRO A 833 -5.56 -12.48 -7.23
C PRO A 833 -6.75 -11.86 -6.51
N PHE A 834 -7.80 -11.49 -7.25
CA PHE A 834 -9.04 -11.05 -6.60
C PHE A 834 -9.62 -12.19 -5.73
N PRO A 835 -10.38 -11.86 -4.65
CA PRO A 835 -11.10 -12.83 -3.83
C PRO A 835 -11.84 -13.95 -4.56
N CYS A 836 -12.43 -13.61 -5.71
CA CYS A 836 -13.23 -14.50 -6.55
C CYS A 836 -12.40 -15.22 -7.62
N LEU A 837 -11.07 -15.21 -7.54
CA LEU A 837 -10.19 -15.79 -8.56
C LEU A 837 -9.21 -16.80 -8.00
N GLU A 838 -8.99 -17.83 -8.81
CA GLU A 838 -7.83 -18.69 -8.80
C GLU A 838 -6.88 -18.25 -9.92
N LEU A 839 -5.58 -18.34 -9.66
CA LEU A 839 -4.53 -17.96 -10.61
C LEU A 839 -3.43 -19.02 -10.63
N LYS A 840 -3.01 -19.43 -11.82
CA LYS A 840 -1.79 -20.24 -12.02
C LYS A 840 -0.91 -19.66 -13.12
N LEU A 841 0.36 -20.08 -13.15
CA LEU A 841 1.27 -19.81 -14.25
C LEU A 841 1.50 -21.08 -15.06
N VAL A 842 1.38 -20.98 -16.38
CA VAL A 842 1.58 -22.09 -17.32
C VAL A 842 2.84 -21.85 -18.16
N ASP A 843 3.56 -22.91 -18.49
CA ASP A 843 4.74 -22.84 -19.34
C ASP A 843 4.39 -22.28 -20.71
N VAL A 844 5.26 -21.42 -21.26
CA VAL A 844 5.04 -20.84 -22.59
C VAL A 844 5.96 -21.50 -23.60
N GLU A 845 5.36 -22.34 -24.44
CA GLU A 845 6.05 -23.06 -25.50
C GLU A 845 6.84 -22.12 -26.41
N GLY A 846 8.03 -22.56 -26.81
CA GLY A 846 8.91 -21.76 -27.67
C GLY A 846 9.56 -20.55 -26.98
N THR A 847 9.45 -20.40 -25.66
CA THR A 847 10.17 -19.40 -24.84
C THR A 847 10.92 -20.05 -23.67
N ASN A 848 11.59 -19.27 -22.83
CA ASN A 848 12.24 -19.73 -21.59
C ASN A 848 11.38 -19.52 -20.32
N TYR A 849 10.15 -19.02 -20.44
CA TYR A 849 9.27 -18.82 -19.29
C TYR A 849 8.72 -20.17 -18.81
N ARG A 850 9.02 -20.52 -17.55
CA ARG A 850 8.68 -21.82 -16.94
C ARG A 850 8.09 -21.61 -15.55
N LYS A 851 6.98 -22.30 -15.25
CA LYS A 851 6.27 -22.23 -13.97
C LYS A 851 7.15 -22.66 -12.80
N ASP A 852 8.16 -23.48 -13.06
CA ASP A 852 9.19 -23.87 -12.08
C ASP A 852 10.16 -22.75 -11.71
N ASN A 853 10.33 -21.78 -12.61
CA ASN A 853 11.05 -20.54 -12.35
C ASN A 853 10.12 -19.41 -11.89
N ASN A 854 8.91 -19.75 -11.41
CA ASN A 854 7.87 -18.79 -11.03
C ASN A 854 7.46 -17.83 -12.16
N GLN A 855 7.62 -18.23 -13.42
CA GLN A 855 7.29 -17.42 -14.61
C GLN A 855 6.40 -18.18 -15.57
N GLY A 856 5.50 -17.52 -16.29
CA GLY A 856 4.67 -18.22 -17.27
C GLY A 856 3.49 -17.39 -17.73
N GLU A 857 2.67 -17.94 -18.61
CA GLU A 857 1.39 -17.35 -18.97
C GLU A 857 0.48 -17.33 -17.75
N VAL A 858 -0.11 -16.16 -17.47
CA VAL A 858 -1.11 -16.01 -16.41
C VAL A 858 -2.40 -16.69 -16.87
N CYS A 859 -2.90 -17.62 -16.07
CA CYS A 859 -4.19 -18.28 -16.30
C CYS A 859 -5.12 -17.99 -15.13
N LEU A 860 -6.35 -17.58 -15.43
CA LEU A 860 -7.35 -17.17 -14.42
C LEU A 860 -8.57 -18.10 -14.44
N ARG A 861 -9.12 -18.43 -13.27
CA ARG A 861 -10.37 -19.18 -13.17
C ARG A 861 -11.27 -18.60 -12.08
N GLY A 862 -12.56 -18.50 -12.36
CA GLY A 862 -13.58 -17.99 -11.42
C GLY A 862 -14.81 -17.40 -12.12
N PRO A 863 -15.81 -16.93 -11.36
CA PRO A 863 -17.07 -16.39 -11.90
C PRO A 863 -16.91 -15.10 -12.74
N VAL A 864 -15.72 -14.49 -12.76
CA VAL A 864 -15.46 -13.27 -13.56
C VAL A 864 -15.06 -13.58 -15.01
N VAL A 865 -14.74 -14.83 -15.33
CA VAL A 865 -14.41 -15.25 -16.69
C VAL A 865 -15.66 -15.11 -17.58
N PHE A 866 -15.51 -14.41 -18.70
CA PHE A 866 -16.57 -14.17 -19.68
C PHE A 866 -17.18 -15.47 -20.23
N LYS A 867 -18.35 -15.37 -20.86
CA LYS A 867 -19.05 -16.52 -21.46
C LYS A 867 -18.47 -16.92 -22.84
N GLY A 868 -17.42 -16.25 -23.31
CA GLY A 868 -16.80 -16.47 -24.62
C GLY A 868 -16.98 -15.29 -25.58
N TYR A 869 -16.56 -15.50 -26.83
CA TYR A 869 -16.69 -14.53 -27.91
C TYR A 869 -17.95 -14.80 -28.76
N TYR A 870 -18.77 -13.77 -28.96
CA TYR A 870 -19.99 -13.88 -29.77
C TYR A 870 -19.66 -14.22 -31.23
N GLY A 871 -20.17 -15.36 -31.70
CA GLY A 871 -19.98 -15.84 -33.07
C GLY A 871 -18.58 -16.37 -33.39
N ASP A 872 -17.75 -16.66 -32.38
CA ASP A 872 -16.39 -17.19 -32.56
C ASP A 872 -16.03 -18.25 -31.51
N ASP A 873 -16.64 -19.42 -31.65
CA ASP A 873 -16.44 -20.56 -30.74
C ASP A 873 -15.00 -21.10 -30.78
N ALA A 874 -14.34 -20.97 -31.93
CA ALA A 874 -12.95 -21.42 -32.10
C ALA A 874 -12.01 -20.57 -31.24
N LYS A 875 -12.11 -19.23 -31.32
CA LYS A 875 -11.36 -18.36 -30.42
C LYS A 875 -11.78 -18.49 -28.97
N THR A 876 -13.04 -18.81 -28.70
CA THR A 876 -13.50 -19.08 -27.34
C THR A 876 -12.77 -20.27 -26.74
N ARG A 877 -12.70 -21.41 -27.44
CA ARG A 877 -11.94 -22.61 -26.99
C ARG A 877 -10.42 -22.42 -26.98
N GLU A 878 -9.87 -21.53 -27.80
CA GLU A 878 -8.45 -21.13 -27.70
C GLU A 878 -8.18 -20.34 -26.42
N THR A 879 -9.17 -19.60 -25.92
CA THR A 879 -9.00 -18.62 -24.84
C THR A 879 -9.42 -19.19 -23.48
N ILE A 880 -10.43 -20.05 -23.44
CA ILE A 880 -10.87 -20.79 -22.25
C ILE A 880 -10.64 -22.28 -22.52
N ASP A 881 -9.80 -22.92 -21.70
CA ASP A 881 -9.55 -24.36 -21.80
C ASP A 881 -10.71 -25.21 -21.26
N GLU A 882 -10.59 -26.54 -21.39
CA GLU A 882 -11.61 -27.50 -20.96
C GLU A 882 -11.84 -27.50 -19.43
N ASP A 883 -10.84 -27.06 -18.65
CA ASP A 883 -10.88 -26.95 -17.19
C ASP A 883 -11.40 -25.58 -16.71
N GLY A 884 -11.79 -24.71 -17.64
CA GLY A 884 -12.34 -23.39 -17.39
C GLY A 884 -11.30 -22.31 -17.08
N TRP A 885 -10.02 -22.53 -17.41
CA TRP A 885 -8.98 -21.51 -17.29
C TRP A 885 -8.99 -20.57 -18.48
N LEU A 886 -9.07 -19.28 -18.17
CA LEU A 886 -8.82 -18.21 -19.11
C LEU A 886 -7.32 -18.00 -19.29
N HIS A 887 -6.82 -18.30 -20.48
CA HIS A 887 -5.46 -17.97 -20.92
C HIS A 887 -5.38 -16.48 -21.27
N THR A 888 -4.61 -15.71 -20.51
CA THR A 888 -4.61 -14.24 -20.67
C THR A 888 -3.75 -13.75 -21.82
N GLY A 889 -2.80 -14.57 -22.30
CA GLY A 889 -1.77 -14.12 -23.23
C GLY A 889 -0.76 -13.12 -22.64
N ASP A 890 -0.81 -12.86 -21.32
CA ASP A 890 0.16 -12.04 -20.58
C ASP A 890 1.09 -12.94 -19.76
N ILE A 891 2.37 -12.61 -19.71
CA ILE A 891 3.38 -13.34 -18.92
C ILE A 891 3.49 -12.70 -17.53
N GLY A 892 3.35 -13.54 -16.52
CA GLY A 892 3.48 -13.19 -15.11
C GLY A 892 4.72 -13.80 -14.46
N GLU A 893 5.13 -13.18 -13.36
CA GLU A 893 6.14 -13.70 -12.44
C GLU A 893 5.66 -13.59 -10.99
N TRP A 894 5.76 -14.67 -10.23
CA TRP A 894 5.52 -14.61 -8.79
C TRP A 894 6.73 -14.03 -8.06
N THR A 895 6.50 -12.99 -7.27
CA THR A 895 7.50 -12.46 -6.34
C THR A 895 7.63 -13.35 -5.12
N ILE A 896 8.73 -13.19 -4.38
CA ILE A 896 8.98 -13.90 -3.12
C ILE A 896 7.89 -13.65 -2.06
N ASN A 897 7.21 -12.51 -2.12
CA ASN A 897 6.13 -12.14 -1.20
C ASN A 897 4.75 -12.67 -1.63
N GLY A 898 4.71 -13.44 -2.72
CA GLY A 898 3.48 -14.02 -3.26
C GLY A 898 2.62 -13.02 -4.04
N THR A 899 3.18 -11.92 -4.53
CA THR A 899 2.48 -11.00 -5.45
C THR A 899 2.85 -11.30 -6.90
N LEU A 900 1.96 -10.94 -7.83
CA LEU A 900 2.15 -11.12 -9.27
C LEU A 900 2.80 -9.86 -9.86
N ARG A 901 3.77 -10.05 -10.75
CA ARG A 901 4.30 -9.02 -11.63
C ARG A 901 4.01 -9.40 -13.08
N ILE A 902 3.42 -8.50 -13.85
CA ILE A 902 3.30 -8.68 -15.30
C ILE A 902 4.63 -8.27 -15.93
N ILE A 903 5.25 -9.15 -16.69
CA ILE A 903 6.58 -8.94 -17.27
C ILE A 903 6.57 -8.89 -18.80
N ASP A 904 5.56 -9.47 -19.47
CA ASP A 904 5.57 -9.60 -20.93
C ASP A 904 4.19 -9.96 -21.52
N ARG A 905 4.12 -10.13 -22.85
CA ARG A 905 2.96 -10.66 -23.59
C ARG A 905 3.34 -11.80 -24.53
N CYS A 906 2.65 -12.94 -24.44
CA CYS A 906 2.94 -14.16 -25.22
C CYS A 906 3.10 -13.88 -26.74
N LYS A 907 2.27 -13.00 -27.31
CA LYS A 907 2.22 -12.74 -28.76
C LYS A 907 3.12 -11.60 -29.26
N HIS A 908 3.71 -10.79 -28.38
CA HIS A 908 4.49 -9.59 -28.77
C HIS A 908 6.00 -9.73 -28.54
N ILE A 909 6.43 -10.87 -27.99
CA ILE A 909 7.84 -11.20 -27.83
C ILE A 909 8.42 -11.55 -29.19
N PHE A 910 9.59 -10.98 -29.50
CA PHE A 910 10.41 -11.46 -30.60
C PHE A 910 11.74 -11.99 -30.09
N LYS A 911 12.28 -12.96 -30.81
CA LYS A 911 13.59 -13.55 -30.56
C LYS A 911 14.62 -12.86 -31.44
N LEU A 912 15.80 -12.54 -30.91
CA LEU A 912 16.97 -12.09 -31.65
C LEU A 912 17.85 -13.28 -32.06
N ASN A 913 18.83 -13.08 -32.95
CA ASN A 913 19.60 -14.18 -33.55
C ASN A 913 20.41 -15.03 -32.55
N GLN A 914 20.85 -14.42 -31.45
CA GLN A 914 21.55 -15.06 -30.34
C GLN A 914 20.65 -15.90 -29.43
N GLY A 915 19.35 -15.95 -29.75
CA GLY A 915 18.37 -16.76 -29.04
C GLY A 915 17.68 -16.06 -27.86
N GLU A 916 18.02 -14.81 -27.60
CA GLU A 916 17.44 -13.98 -26.53
C GLU A 916 16.08 -13.44 -26.95
N TYR A 917 15.12 -13.47 -26.02
CA TYR A 917 13.76 -12.98 -26.22
C TYR A 917 13.65 -11.55 -25.70
N ILE A 918 12.94 -10.71 -26.46
CA ILE A 918 12.78 -9.28 -26.17
C ILE A 918 11.31 -8.94 -26.05
N ALA A 919 10.98 -8.27 -24.95
CA ALA A 919 9.71 -7.61 -24.69
C ALA A 919 9.81 -6.14 -25.16
N PRO A 920 9.31 -5.78 -26.35
CA PRO A 920 9.46 -4.41 -26.86
C PRO A 920 8.72 -3.37 -26.02
N GLU A 921 7.55 -3.69 -25.49
CA GLU A 921 6.74 -2.77 -24.68
C GLU A 921 7.50 -2.34 -23.41
N ARG A 922 8.22 -3.27 -22.77
CA ARG A 922 9.10 -2.98 -21.63
C ARG A 922 10.19 -1.97 -21.99
N LEU A 923 10.76 -2.08 -23.19
CA LEU A 923 11.79 -1.16 -23.67
C LEU A 923 11.21 0.21 -23.99
N GLU A 924 10.04 0.25 -24.63
CA GLU A 924 9.31 1.49 -24.95
C GLU A 924 8.98 2.29 -23.69
N GLU A 925 8.53 1.63 -22.62
CA GLU A 925 8.25 2.26 -21.31
C GLU A 925 9.48 2.88 -20.64
N ILE A 926 10.66 2.31 -20.86
CA ILE A 926 11.91 2.85 -20.34
C ILE A 926 12.33 4.06 -21.18
N TYR A 927 12.25 3.94 -22.50
CA TYR A 927 12.75 4.95 -23.42
C TYR A 927 11.86 6.18 -23.52
N ILE A 928 10.55 6.05 -23.32
CA ILE A 928 9.63 7.20 -23.30
C ILE A 928 9.90 8.17 -22.14
N ARG A 929 10.74 7.79 -21.16
CA ARG A 929 11.21 8.69 -20.09
C ARG A 929 12.22 9.73 -20.57
N SER A 930 12.74 9.59 -21.79
CA SER A 930 13.59 10.61 -22.39
C SER A 930 12.76 11.88 -22.60
N PRO A 931 13.19 13.05 -22.10
CA PRO A 931 12.46 14.30 -22.35
C PRO A 931 12.45 14.69 -23.83
N TRP A 932 13.28 14.04 -24.64
CA TRP A 932 13.31 14.22 -26.09
C TRP A 932 12.19 13.47 -26.82
N ILE A 933 11.47 12.57 -26.16
CA ILE A 933 10.61 11.57 -26.81
C ILE A 933 9.16 11.77 -26.36
N ALA A 934 8.26 11.99 -27.33
CA ALA A 934 6.83 11.98 -27.09
C ALA A 934 6.25 10.56 -27.22
N GLN A 935 6.70 9.78 -28.20
CA GLN A 935 6.31 8.38 -28.41
C GLN A 935 7.50 7.57 -28.98
N VAL A 936 7.53 6.27 -28.72
CA VAL A 936 8.57 5.36 -29.23
C VAL A 936 7.96 4.01 -29.58
N TYR A 937 8.44 3.43 -30.67
CA TYR A 937 8.14 2.07 -31.12
C TYR A 937 9.44 1.31 -31.34
N VAL A 938 9.66 0.24 -30.59
CA VAL A 938 10.85 -0.62 -30.64
C VAL A 938 10.55 -1.84 -31.49
N ASP A 939 11.46 -2.18 -32.40
CA ASP A 939 11.35 -3.36 -33.26
C ASP A 939 12.59 -4.25 -33.20
N GLY A 940 12.39 -5.55 -33.47
CA GLY A 940 13.45 -6.54 -33.58
C GLY A 940 13.17 -7.58 -34.65
N LYS A 941 14.27 -8.14 -35.17
CA LYS A 941 14.29 -9.23 -36.15
C LYS A 941 15.07 -10.42 -35.59
N SER A 942 14.59 -11.62 -35.87
CA SER A 942 15.25 -12.87 -35.48
C SER A 942 16.58 -13.14 -36.19
N THR A 943 16.87 -12.40 -37.26
CA THR A 943 18.16 -12.43 -37.96
C THR A 943 19.20 -11.48 -37.35
N GLU A 944 18.78 -10.57 -36.48
CA GLU A 944 19.60 -9.46 -35.98
C GLU A 944 19.95 -9.64 -34.50
N SER A 945 21.06 -9.03 -34.06
CA SER A 945 21.57 -9.17 -32.69
C SER A 945 21.14 -8.07 -31.72
N HIS A 946 20.37 -7.10 -32.20
CA HIS A 946 20.03 -5.87 -31.49
C HIS A 946 18.68 -5.33 -31.95
N CYS A 947 18.13 -4.37 -31.18
CA CYS A 947 16.87 -3.70 -31.49
C CYS A 947 17.09 -2.34 -32.19
N VAL A 948 16.06 -1.90 -32.93
CA VAL A 948 15.96 -0.55 -33.53
C VAL A 948 14.66 0.12 -33.09
N ALA A 949 14.52 1.43 -33.29
CA ALA A 949 13.27 2.12 -32.92
C ALA A 949 12.83 3.21 -33.91
N VAL A 950 11.52 3.41 -34.00
CA VAL A 950 10.88 4.61 -34.54
C VAL A 950 10.54 5.52 -33.36
N VAL A 951 11.06 6.75 -33.36
CA VAL A 951 10.96 7.70 -32.26
C VAL A 951 10.23 8.94 -32.76
N ILE A 952 9.20 9.37 -32.03
CA ILE A 952 8.53 10.64 -32.26
C ILE A 952 9.06 11.63 -31.22
N PRO A 953 9.83 12.66 -31.63
CA PRO A 953 10.38 13.60 -30.67
C PRO A 953 9.30 14.50 -30.03
N ASP A 954 9.56 14.99 -28.82
CA ASP A 954 8.71 16.01 -28.20
C ASP A 954 8.99 17.39 -28.83
N GLU A 955 8.02 17.90 -29.59
CA GLU A 955 8.18 19.12 -30.39
C GLU A 955 8.52 20.34 -29.53
N GLU A 956 7.85 20.51 -28.39
CA GLU A 956 8.07 21.65 -27.49
C GLU A 956 9.48 21.59 -26.89
N TYR A 957 9.90 20.40 -26.46
CA TYR A 957 11.22 20.18 -25.87
C TYR A 957 12.35 20.38 -26.88
N VAL A 958 12.20 19.86 -28.10
CA VAL A 958 13.18 20.00 -29.18
C VAL A 958 13.33 21.46 -29.57
N LYS A 959 12.23 22.17 -29.84
CA LYS A 959 12.26 23.61 -30.17
C LYS A 959 12.85 24.45 -29.05
N ARG A 960 12.60 24.09 -27.78
CA ARG A 960 13.14 24.84 -26.64
C ARG A 960 14.64 24.64 -26.43
N THR A 961 15.17 23.45 -26.73
CA THR A 961 16.47 22.98 -26.21
C THR A 961 17.52 22.75 -27.30
N PHE A 962 17.11 22.61 -28.57
CA PHE A 962 18.02 22.27 -29.67
C PHE A 962 18.19 23.41 -30.68
N ASP A 963 17.14 23.76 -31.42
CA ASP A 963 17.17 24.82 -32.43
C ASP A 963 15.76 25.41 -32.61
N LYS A 964 15.65 26.74 -32.53
CA LYS A 964 14.37 27.48 -32.60
C LYS A 964 14.05 27.96 -34.01
N ASP A 965 15.05 28.02 -34.88
CA ASP A 965 14.95 28.72 -36.16
C ASP A 965 14.64 27.77 -37.33
N LYS A 966 14.76 26.45 -37.11
CA LYS A 966 14.41 25.40 -38.09
C LYS A 966 13.00 24.84 -37.88
N SER A 967 12.38 24.41 -38.97
CA SER A 967 11.11 23.67 -38.92
C SER A 967 11.30 22.33 -38.20
N PHE A 968 10.31 21.93 -37.39
CA PHE A 968 10.35 20.69 -36.62
C PHE A 968 10.42 19.44 -37.51
N ASP A 969 9.67 19.46 -38.61
CA ASP A 969 9.67 18.36 -39.57
C ASP A 969 11.06 18.19 -40.22
N ASP A 970 11.71 19.30 -40.56
CA ASP A 970 13.06 19.29 -41.14
C ASP A 970 14.11 18.80 -40.13
N LEU A 971 13.97 19.20 -38.86
CA LEU A 971 14.80 18.69 -37.77
C LEU A 971 14.66 17.17 -37.59
N CYS A 972 13.45 16.64 -37.66
CA CYS A 972 13.22 15.20 -37.52
C CYS A 972 13.75 14.43 -38.74
N LEU A 973 13.48 14.91 -39.95
CA LEU A 973 13.78 14.17 -41.18
C LEU A 973 15.25 14.26 -41.62
N ASN A 974 15.89 15.42 -41.42
CA ASN A 974 17.18 15.73 -42.05
C ASN A 974 18.32 16.07 -41.07
N ASP A 975 18.05 16.34 -39.78
CA ASP A 975 19.09 16.75 -38.82
C ASP A 975 19.75 15.55 -38.12
N ALA A 976 20.93 15.16 -38.61
CA ALA A 976 21.72 14.06 -38.05
C ALA A 976 22.17 14.32 -36.60
N LYS A 977 22.32 15.58 -36.18
CA LYS A 977 22.79 15.94 -34.84
C LYS A 977 21.66 15.76 -33.82
N LEU A 978 20.41 16.08 -34.17
CA LEU A 978 19.25 15.76 -33.33
C LEU A 978 19.11 14.25 -33.16
N LYS A 979 19.16 13.49 -34.26
CA LYS A 979 19.13 12.02 -34.23
C LYS A 979 20.20 11.43 -33.30
N GLN A 980 21.44 11.90 -33.41
CA GLN A 980 22.52 11.42 -32.55
C GLN A 980 22.33 11.81 -31.07
N THR A 981 21.78 12.99 -30.80
CA THR A 981 21.49 13.46 -29.45
C THR A 981 20.46 12.56 -28.76
N ILE A 982 19.36 12.25 -29.46
CA ILE A 982 18.31 11.37 -28.95
C ILE A 982 18.85 9.94 -28.76
N LEU A 983 19.61 9.41 -29.72
CA LEU A 983 20.20 8.07 -29.62
C LEU A 983 21.17 7.95 -28.41
N ASN A 984 21.97 8.98 -28.15
CA ASN A 984 22.87 9.00 -26.99
C ASN A 984 22.09 9.00 -25.66
N ASP A 985 20.95 9.70 -25.61
CA ASP A 985 20.10 9.70 -24.42
C ASP A 985 19.42 8.34 -24.19
N LEU A 986 18.98 7.67 -25.26
CA LEU A 986 18.49 6.29 -25.20
C LEU A 986 19.57 5.33 -24.66
N GLN A 987 20.82 5.47 -25.11
CA GLN A 987 21.94 4.67 -24.59
C GLN A 987 22.24 4.96 -23.12
N ARG A 988 22.10 6.22 -22.68
CA ARG A 988 22.21 6.60 -21.26
C ARG A 988 21.11 5.92 -20.43
N LEU A 989 19.86 5.98 -20.88
CA LEU A 989 18.72 5.33 -20.22
C LEU A 989 18.90 3.81 -20.13
N ALA A 990 19.41 3.18 -21.19
CA ALA A 990 19.70 1.75 -21.19
C ALA A 990 20.71 1.35 -20.10
N LYS A 991 21.78 2.14 -19.93
CA LYS A 991 22.78 1.91 -18.86
C LYS A 991 22.19 2.16 -17.47
N GLU A 992 21.40 3.21 -17.31
CA GLU A 992 20.74 3.57 -16.05
C GLU A 992 19.80 2.46 -15.56
N HIS A 993 19.04 1.85 -16.48
CA HIS A 993 18.09 0.77 -16.21
C HIS A 993 18.73 -0.63 -16.30
N LYS A 994 20.06 -0.71 -16.44
CA LYS A 994 20.83 -1.96 -16.52
C LYS A 994 20.30 -2.92 -17.60
N LEU A 995 19.85 -2.37 -18.73
CA LEU A 995 19.43 -3.15 -19.88
C LEU A 995 20.61 -3.95 -20.42
N LYS A 996 20.34 -5.17 -20.91
CA LYS A 996 21.39 -5.99 -21.52
C LYS A 996 21.80 -5.39 -22.87
N TYR A 997 22.99 -5.74 -23.35
CA TYR A 997 23.55 -5.14 -24.56
C TYR A 997 22.64 -5.30 -25.79
N TYR A 998 21.91 -6.42 -25.85
CA TYR A 998 21.00 -6.75 -26.94
C TYR A 998 19.63 -6.06 -26.85
N GLU A 999 19.28 -5.53 -25.68
CA GLU A 999 18.06 -4.75 -25.44
C GLU A 999 18.26 -3.26 -25.79
N SER A 1000 19.52 -2.85 -25.99
CA SER A 1000 19.86 -1.47 -26.29
C SER A 1000 19.56 -1.12 -27.75
N ILE A 1001 18.85 -0.01 -27.96
CA ILE A 1001 18.55 0.51 -29.31
C ILE A 1001 19.83 0.97 -30.00
N LYS A 1002 20.14 0.36 -31.15
CA LYS A 1002 21.34 0.68 -31.93
C LYS A 1002 21.14 1.79 -32.96
N ASN A 1003 19.95 1.90 -33.51
CA ASN A 1003 19.64 2.89 -34.54
C ASN A 1003 18.18 3.33 -34.41
N ILE A 1004 17.89 4.57 -34.81
CA ILE A 1004 16.55 5.16 -34.72
C ILE A 1004 16.13 5.87 -36.01
N HIS A 1005 14.84 5.91 -36.26
CA HIS A 1005 14.20 6.83 -37.20
C HIS A 1005 13.42 7.87 -36.43
N LEU A 1006 13.58 9.15 -36.74
CA LEU A 1006 12.77 10.22 -36.14
C LEU A 1006 11.56 10.50 -37.04
N HIS A 1007 10.36 10.43 -36.46
CA HIS A 1007 9.11 10.70 -37.15
C HIS A 1007 8.45 11.96 -36.55
N PRO A 1008 8.07 12.97 -37.35
CA PRO A 1008 7.59 14.25 -36.81
C PRO A 1008 6.14 14.24 -36.31
N HIS A 1009 5.33 13.25 -36.71
CA HIS A 1009 3.92 13.23 -36.36
C HIS A 1009 3.62 12.23 -35.24
N LEU A 1010 2.79 12.64 -34.28
CA LEU A 1010 2.33 11.74 -33.21
C LEU A 1010 1.48 10.62 -33.80
N PHE A 1011 1.70 9.40 -33.34
CA PHE A 1011 0.77 8.30 -33.53
C PHE A 1011 -0.55 8.65 -32.86
N SER A 1012 -1.62 8.50 -33.62
CA SER A 1012 -2.96 8.92 -33.25
C SER A 1012 -3.96 7.76 -33.41
N GLN A 1013 -5.21 8.01 -33.06
CA GLN A 1013 -6.28 7.06 -33.39
C GLN A 1013 -6.69 7.19 -34.87
N GLY A 1014 -6.57 8.40 -35.44
CA GLY A 1014 -6.97 8.68 -36.82
C GLY A 1014 -6.10 8.00 -37.88
N ASP A 1015 -4.81 7.78 -37.58
CA ASP A 1015 -3.90 7.00 -38.44
C ASP A 1015 -3.99 5.47 -38.18
N GLY A 1016 -4.77 5.05 -37.18
CA GLY A 1016 -4.92 3.64 -36.82
C GLY A 1016 -3.70 3.03 -36.12
N PHE A 1017 -2.73 3.82 -35.65
CA PHE A 1017 -1.57 3.35 -34.90
C PHE A 1017 -1.80 3.26 -33.39
N ILE A 1018 -2.80 3.96 -32.85
CA ILE A 1018 -3.17 3.92 -31.43
C ILE A 1018 -4.57 3.31 -31.26
N THR A 1019 -4.76 2.50 -30.22
CA THR A 1019 -6.06 1.96 -29.82
C THR A 1019 -6.93 3.01 -29.13
N ASP A 1020 -8.21 2.72 -28.95
CA ASP A 1020 -9.14 3.57 -28.19
C ASP A 1020 -8.74 3.71 -26.70
N THR A 1021 -7.94 2.77 -26.20
CA THR A 1021 -7.34 2.78 -24.86
C THR A 1021 -5.93 3.39 -24.83
N PHE A 1022 -5.54 4.10 -25.88
CA PHE A 1022 -4.24 4.77 -26.02
C PHE A 1022 -3.00 3.85 -26.03
N LYS A 1023 -3.15 2.60 -26.50
CA LYS A 1023 -2.02 1.65 -26.69
C LYS A 1023 -1.57 1.59 -28.13
N THR A 1024 -0.29 1.32 -28.39
CA THR A 1024 0.25 1.20 -29.76
C THR A 1024 -0.21 -0.10 -30.44
N ARG A 1025 -0.82 0.01 -31.63
CA ARG A 1025 -1.17 -1.11 -32.52
C ARG A 1025 0.07 -1.60 -33.26
N ARG A 1026 0.89 -2.40 -32.59
CA ARG A 1026 2.24 -2.80 -33.04
C ARG A 1026 2.31 -3.33 -34.47
N GLN A 1027 1.38 -4.18 -34.89
CA GLN A 1027 1.38 -4.74 -36.24
C GLN A 1027 1.07 -3.68 -37.31
N ALA A 1028 0.16 -2.75 -37.02
CA ALA A 1028 -0.16 -1.65 -37.93
C ALA A 1028 1.05 -0.72 -38.10
N VAL A 1029 1.72 -0.37 -37.00
CA VAL A 1029 2.95 0.44 -37.00
C VAL A 1029 4.08 -0.29 -37.75
N ARG A 1030 4.32 -1.59 -37.46
CA ARG A 1030 5.34 -2.39 -38.16
C ARG A 1030 5.10 -2.40 -39.66
N LYS A 1031 3.85 -2.65 -40.08
CA LYS A 1031 3.47 -2.71 -41.50
C LYS A 1031 3.69 -1.36 -42.18
N HIS A 1032 3.35 -0.25 -41.53
CA HIS A 1032 3.54 1.09 -42.08
C HIS A 1032 5.02 1.46 -42.21
N PHE A 1033 5.81 1.20 -41.17
CA PHE A 1033 7.24 1.54 -41.12
C PHE A 1033 8.17 0.41 -41.61
N GLN A 1034 7.65 -0.61 -42.28
CA GLN A 1034 8.42 -1.82 -42.63
C GLN A 1034 9.71 -1.46 -43.41
N ASN A 1035 9.60 -0.65 -44.46
CA ASN A 1035 10.75 -0.21 -45.25
C ASN A 1035 11.77 0.59 -44.43
N VAL A 1036 11.30 1.41 -43.49
CA VAL A 1036 12.18 2.21 -42.61
C VAL A 1036 12.91 1.31 -41.64
N ILE A 1037 12.21 0.37 -41.01
CA ILE A 1037 12.79 -0.63 -40.11
C ILE A 1037 13.86 -1.46 -40.84
N ASP A 1038 13.57 -1.88 -42.07
CA ASP A 1038 14.52 -2.62 -42.90
C ASP A 1038 15.80 -1.82 -43.18
N GLN A 1039 15.66 -0.51 -43.47
CA GLN A 1039 16.79 0.40 -43.65
C GLN A 1039 17.61 0.64 -42.38
N LEU A 1040 16.98 0.64 -41.21
CA LEU A 1040 17.68 0.80 -39.93
C LEU A 1040 18.65 -0.35 -39.67
N TYR A 1041 18.33 -1.56 -40.15
CA TYR A 1041 19.18 -2.75 -40.08
C TYR A 1041 20.20 -2.83 -41.24
N SER A 1042 19.87 -2.39 -42.45
CA SER A 1042 20.76 -2.53 -43.62
C SER A 1042 21.97 -1.60 -43.63
N ASN A 1043 21.91 -0.46 -42.93
CA ASN A 1043 22.97 0.56 -42.92
C ASN A 1043 24.25 0.19 -42.13
N GLN A 1044 24.53 -1.11 -41.89
CA GLN A 1044 25.68 -1.59 -41.12
C GLN A 1044 26.77 -2.35 -41.90
N VAL A 1045 26.78 -2.36 -43.24
CA VAL A 1045 27.90 -2.95 -43.99
C VAL A 1045 29.02 -1.92 -44.23
N LYS A 1046 29.94 -1.78 -43.27
CA LYS A 1046 31.35 -1.50 -43.55
C LYS A 1046 32.23 -2.44 -42.72
N SER A 1047 32.81 -3.41 -43.41
CA SER A 1047 33.67 -4.49 -42.93
C SER A 1047 34.93 -4.00 -42.21
N ILE A 1048 35.19 -4.58 -41.03
CA ILE A 1048 36.51 -4.56 -40.38
C ILE A 1048 37.31 -5.71 -40.99
N LYS A 1049 38.47 -5.41 -41.59
CA LYS A 1049 39.42 -6.39 -42.14
C LYS A 1049 39.93 -7.34 -41.05
N PRO A 1050 40.16 -8.63 -41.34
CA PRO A 1050 40.75 -9.56 -40.40
C PRO A 1050 42.23 -9.22 -40.18
N ILE A 1051 42.66 -9.19 -38.91
CA ILE A 1051 44.07 -9.06 -38.53
C ILE A 1051 44.69 -10.47 -38.59
N GLU A 1052 45.81 -10.61 -39.30
CA GLU A 1052 46.58 -11.84 -39.44
C GLU A 1052 47.13 -12.35 -38.10
N LEU A 1053 46.90 -13.64 -37.84
CA LEU A 1053 47.33 -14.40 -36.65
C LEU A 1053 48.82 -14.76 -36.63
N SER A 1054 49.66 -14.20 -37.52
CA SER A 1054 51.09 -14.56 -37.66
C SER A 1054 52.06 -13.74 -36.79
N LYS A 1055 51.55 -12.94 -35.83
CA LYS A 1055 52.38 -12.17 -34.88
C LYS A 1055 51.96 -12.35 -33.41
N LEU A 1056 51.71 -13.60 -33.01
CA LEU A 1056 51.78 -14.01 -31.61
C LEU A 1056 52.92 -15.01 -31.44
#